data_AF-A0A178HRG1-F1
#
_entry.id   AF-A0A178HRG1-F1
#
_cell.length_a   1.000
_cell.length_b   1.000
_cell.length_c   1.000
_cell.angle_alpha   90.00
_cell.angle_beta   90.00
_cell.angle_gamma   90.00
#
_symmetry.space_group_name_H-M   'P 1'
#
loop_
_entity.id
_entity.type
_entity.pdbx_description
1 polymer ?
#
loop_
_entity_poly.entity_id
_entity_poly.type
_entity_poly.pdbx_seq_one_letter_code
_entity_poly.pdbx_strand_id
1 'polypeptide(L)'
;MAGSRRKSFSLRRRIFALAIALLVLAALVLIVFIRDYAERAADRAFDRLLAASALTIAGAVQVESDAVVVEIPFAAFAMFSGQDRVFYAVEDPDARTVTGYKDLAAQMPETVSAEPHFTDMVYRDETVRVVSVGRLISTPSDTGWVTIHVAETQNQREALSAEILSNAVLPVIALTLLAIGLVWFGISRMFAPLTELEHELRARSPDDLSAITVPVPAEVEHLVSALNAFMARLRNAMERVSGLVAEAAHEVRTPLASLRAQAEVAMDEQDPEALRRRVGRIHTGAVQASQLVSQLLMEATVSHRLENQENETTTLEAVIDEVRQRLDPEQARRLHIALSPEAAGAPLRGDRVALREMMRNVVDNALVYSPGQVDIGGQMAGEHVLIEVADRGPGIENTEKSMVLERFKRGRNSNGTAGSGLGLSIVSRVVAAHRGRLDLRDREGGGLVVAISLPLPRRGNPVLGLAAPLLLAGALLMPAGPTEAATATYPAPDGSQDRVLNIFGTTDTPLFDYFIEAFQRQRPDIGIIYEEWDSRPLYEGFLAGDLDTPPDLLISSASDLQLKLANDGHALSHDSPFLDALPDWAHWRNEVFGFTFEPAVIIYNPRQLTPAEVPRTHLTLAELLETQTERFRGKIATYDIALSGVGYLLAAQDQTISSTFWRLTNAFGRVNAQFSGSSPAILNGVADGSLALGYNVLGSYAFARQAEGADIEIVVPDDYVLVLTRSMLIPRNAPDAELARAFVDFALSPAGQAVAAGPTALGSVVPDGDGDWTSEAISARGRGVIQPIPLGPSLLVALDTLRRQRFLDTWQEIVSPKP
;
A
#
# COMPACT_ATOMS: atom_id res chain seq x y z
N MET A 1 28.14 17.50 -34.40
CA MET A 1 27.20 17.40 -33.25
C MET A 1 26.11 16.40 -33.58
N ALA A 2 25.75 15.51 -32.65
CA ALA A 2 24.46 14.82 -32.73
C ALA A 2 23.39 15.82 -32.23
N GLY A 3 22.44 16.20 -33.08
CA GLY A 3 21.36 17.09 -32.66
C GLY A 3 20.50 16.40 -31.61
N SER A 4 20.26 17.05 -30.48
CA SER A 4 19.35 16.51 -29.47
C SER A 4 17.95 16.37 -30.08
N ARG A 5 17.43 15.15 -30.16
CA ARG A 5 16.02 14.92 -30.45
C ARG A 5 15.21 15.57 -29.33
N ARG A 6 14.74 16.81 -29.53
CA ARG A 6 13.76 17.46 -28.65
C ARG A 6 12.56 16.52 -28.57
N LYS A 7 12.34 15.91 -27.41
CA LYS A 7 11.20 15.02 -27.19
C LYS A 7 9.93 15.79 -27.52
N SER A 8 9.09 15.27 -28.41
CA SER A 8 7.83 15.89 -28.78
C SER A 8 6.88 15.89 -27.58
N PHE A 9 6.45 17.08 -27.16
CA PHE A 9 5.55 17.24 -26.02
C PHE A 9 4.09 17.19 -26.50
N SER A 10 3.29 16.32 -25.90
CA SER A 10 1.85 16.24 -26.14
C SER A 10 1.10 17.06 -25.10
N LEU A 11 0.37 18.11 -25.53
CA LEU A 11 -0.50 18.89 -24.64
C LEU A 11 -1.55 18.00 -23.97
N ARG A 12 -2.19 17.09 -24.72
CA ARG A 12 -3.15 16.10 -24.18
C ARG A 12 -2.55 15.31 -23.01
N ARG A 13 -1.33 14.77 -23.16
CA ARG A 13 -0.66 14.04 -22.06
C ARG A 13 -0.29 14.96 -20.89
N ARG A 14 0.14 16.20 -21.13
CA ARG A 14 0.54 17.15 -20.07
C ARG A 14 -0.66 17.63 -19.25
N ILE A 15 -1.77 17.97 -19.89
CA ILE A 15 -3.02 18.38 -19.22
C ILE A 15 -3.59 17.20 -18.43
N PHE A 16 -3.65 16.01 -19.04
CA PHE A 16 -4.15 14.80 -18.36
C PHE A 16 -3.29 14.40 -17.15
N ALA A 17 -1.96 14.43 -17.27
CA ALA A 17 -1.06 14.14 -16.16
C ALA A 17 -1.16 15.19 -15.03
N LEU A 18 -1.33 16.48 -15.36
CA LEU A 18 -1.53 17.53 -14.36
C LEU A 18 -2.88 17.37 -13.63
N ALA A 19 -3.96 17.06 -14.37
CA ALA A 19 -5.27 16.83 -13.78
C ALA A 19 -5.29 15.58 -12.87
N ILE A 20 -4.64 14.47 -13.28
CA ILE A 20 -4.46 13.30 -12.41
C ILE A 20 -3.64 13.67 -11.17
N ALA A 21 -2.51 14.38 -11.33
CA ALA A 21 -1.67 14.78 -10.19
C ALA A 21 -2.44 15.65 -9.18
N LEU A 22 -3.30 16.57 -9.65
CA LEU A 22 -4.16 17.39 -8.80
C LEU A 22 -5.27 16.57 -8.11
N LEU A 23 -5.92 15.65 -8.83
CA LEU A 23 -6.95 14.78 -8.26
C LEU A 23 -6.38 13.81 -7.21
N VAL A 24 -5.21 13.21 -7.49
CA VAL A 24 -4.50 12.34 -6.54
C VAL A 24 -4.01 13.14 -5.33
N LEU A 25 -3.48 14.34 -5.51
CA LEU A 25 -3.09 15.22 -4.39
C LEU A 25 -4.30 15.61 -3.52
N ALA A 26 -5.44 15.96 -4.13
CA ALA A 26 -6.66 16.27 -3.42
C ALA A 26 -7.21 15.06 -2.64
N ALA A 27 -7.18 13.86 -3.25
CA ALA A 27 -7.56 12.62 -2.58
C ALA A 27 -6.64 12.29 -1.40
N LEU A 28 -5.31 12.43 -1.56
CA LEU A 28 -4.34 12.22 -0.47
C LEU A 28 -4.56 13.20 0.70
N VAL A 29 -4.77 14.48 0.41
CA VAL A 29 -5.09 15.49 1.44
C VAL A 29 -6.41 15.17 2.15
N LEU A 30 -7.44 14.75 1.41
CA LEU A 30 -8.73 14.36 1.99
C LEU A 30 -8.60 13.12 2.87
N ILE A 31 -7.81 12.11 2.48
CA ILE A 31 -7.54 10.91 3.28
C ILE A 31 -6.80 11.26 4.58
N VAL A 32 -5.85 12.20 4.56
CA VAL A 32 -5.19 12.71 5.77
C VAL A 32 -6.18 13.41 6.71
N PHE A 33 -7.08 14.25 6.18
CA PHE A 33 -8.15 14.88 6.98
C PHE A 33 -9.16 13.86 7.53
N ILE A 34 -9.48 12.80 6.78
CA ILE A 34 -10.37 11.71 7.25
C ILE A 34 -9.71 10.95 8.40
N ARG A 35 -8.40 10.66 8.31
CA ARG A 35 -7.65 10.00 9.39
C ARG A 35 -7.64 10.84 10.67
N ASP A 36 -7.25 12.11 10.59
CA ASP A 36 -7.23 13.06 11.72
C ASP A 36 -8.65 13.35 12.27
N TYR A 37 -9.70 13.19 11.46
CA TYR A 37 -11.08 13.19 11.95
C TYR A 37 -11.43 11.89 12.70
N ALA A 38 -11.04 10.71 12.18
CA ALA A 38 -11.33 9.41 12.75
C ALA A 38 -10.66 9.21 14.13
N GLU A 39 -9.36 9.48 14.21
CA GLU A 39 -8.57 9.43 15.46
C GLU A 39 -9.23 10.31 16.54
N ARG A 40 -9.44 11.60 16.22
CA ARG A 40 -10.09 12.54 17.15
C ARG A 40 -11.59 12.27 17.36
N ALA A 41 -12.25 11.41 16.58
CA ALA A 41 -13.63 11.01 16.83
C ALA A 41 -13.69 9.86 17.83
N ALA A 42 -12.80 8.87 17.67
CA ALA A 42 -12.63 7.77 18.62
C ALA A 42 -12.21 8.29 20.01
N ASP A 43 -11.16 9.13 20.09
CA ASP A 43 -10.70 9.67 21.38
C ASP A 43 -11.82 10.36 22.16
N ARG A 44 -12.57 11.25 21.51
CA ARG A 44 -13.69 11.98 22.15
C ARG A 44 -14.87 11.08 22.54
N ALA A 45 -14.93 9.84 22.07
CA ALA A 45 -15.91 8.85 22.51
C ALA A 45 -15.41 8.10 23.75
N PHE A 46 -14.24 7.45 23.65
CA PHE A 46 -13.69 6.63 24.73
C PHE A 46 -13.20 7.45 25.93
N ASP A 47 -12.57 8.61 25.73
CA ASP A 47 -12.14 9.50 26.84
C ASP A 47 -13.33 9.96 27.72
N ARG A 48 -14.55 10.01 27.17
CA ARG A 48 -15.77 10.30 27.95
C ARG A 48 -16.19 9.13 28.83
N LEU A 49 -16.06 7.90 28.35
CA LEU A 49 -16.35 6.69 29.15
C LEU A 49 -15.30 6.55 30.27
N LEU A 50 -14.03 6.72 29.92
CA LEU A 50 -12.91 6.68 30.86
C LEU A 50 -13.05 7.74 31.97
N ALA A 51 -13.37 8.99 31.61
CA ALA A 51 -13.65 10.04 32.60
C ALA A 51 -14.93 9.77 33.42
N ALA A 52 -15.99 9.20 32.83
CA ALA A 52 -17.19 8.83 33.58
C ALA A 52 -16.91 7.72 34.60
N SER A 53 -16.05 6.75 34.28
CA SER A 53 -15.54 5.73 35.21
C SER A 53 -14.77 6.37 36.37
N ALA A 54 -13.77 7.20 36.09
CA ALA A 54 -12.97 7.87 37.12
C ALA A 54 -13.82 8.81 38.01
N LEU A 55 -14.78 9.55 37.44
CA LEU A 55 -15.72 10.37 38.20
C LEU A 55 -16.70 9.54 39.04
N THR A 56 -17.06 8.33 38.60
CA THR A 56 -17.87 7.39 39.39
C THR A 56 -17.10 6.87 40.60
N ILE A 57 -15.81 6.52 40.43
CA ILE A 57 -14.92 6.13 41.54
C ILE A 57 -14.69 7.33 42.48
N ALA A 58 -14.41 8.52 41.95
CA ALA A 58 -14.25 9.76 42.72
C ALA A 58 -15.53 10.15 43.50
N GLY A 59 -16.71 9.74 43.02
CA GLY A 59 -17.99 9.88 43.70
C GLY A 59 -18.22 8.87 44.84
N ALA A 60 -17.53 7.72 44.80
CA ALA A 60 -17.59 6.68 45.83
C ALA A 60 -16.58 6.88 46.97
N VAL A 61 -15.74 7.92 46.90
CA VAL A 61 -14.76 8.27 47.94
C VAL A 61 -15.46 8.74 49.21
N GLN A 62 -15.15 8.07 50.32
CA GLN A 62 -15.63 8.37 51.66
C GLN A 62 -14.45 8.50 52.64
N VAL A 63 -14.73 9.03 53.84
CA VAL A 63 -13.77 9.11 54.94
C VAL A 63 -14.39 8.42 56.16
N GLU A 64 -13.75 7.36 56.62
CA GLU A 64 -14.18 6.58 57.78
C GLU A 64 -13.05 6.57 58.81
N SER A 65 -13.31 7.00 60.05
CA SER A 65 -12.33 6.96 61.16
C SER A 65 -10.97 7.63 60.85
N ASP A 66 -10.99 8.78 60.18
CA ASP A 66 -9.82 9.54 59.69
C ASP A 66 -9.03 8.88 58.53
N ALA A 67 -9.49 7.74 58.01
CA ALA A 67 -8.91 7.06 56.84
C ALA A 67 -9.76 7.26 55.57
N VAL A 68 -9.09 7.27 54.41
CA VAL A 68 -9.75 7.29 53.10
C VAL A 68 -10.27 5.89 52.75
N VAL A 69 -11.52 5.81 52.31
CA VAL A 69 -12.19 4.58 51.94
C VAL A 69 -12.88 4.75 50.59
N VAL A 70 -12.70 3.78 49.68
CA VAL A 70 -13.42 3.74 48.40
C VAL A 70 -13.85 2.31 48.12
N GLU A 71 -15.16 2.06 48.13
CA GLU A 71 -15.72 0.82 47.61
C GLU A 71 -15.98 1.00 46.11
N ILE A 72 -15.23 0.31 45.26
CA ILE A 72 -15.33 0.48 43.79
C ILE A 72 -16.74 0.06 43.31
N PRO A 73 -17.52 0.95 42.67
CA PRO A 73 -18.84 0.59 42.16
C PRO A 73 -18.75 -0.23 40.87
N PHE A 74 -19.53 -1.30 40.73
CA PHE A 74 -19.62 -2.09 39.49
C PHE A 74 -19.92 -1.22 38.25
N ALA A 75 -20.73 -0.18 38.42
CA ALA A 75 -21.06 0.79 37.37
C ALA A 75 -19.84 1.54 36.79
N ALA A 76 -18.72 1.67 37.52
CA ALA A 76 -17.52 2.29 37.01
C ALA A 76 -16.81 1.42 35.95
N PHE A 77 -16.95 0.09 36.04
CA PHE A 77 -16.31 -0.84 35.11
C PHE A 77 -17.28 -1.41 34.06
N ALA A 78 -18.59 -1.45 34.37
CA ALA A 78 -19.63 -1.84 33.41
C ALA A 78 -19.77 -0.88 32.21
N MET A 79 -19.14 0.30 32.26
CA MET A 79 -19.02 1.20 31.09
C MET A 79 -18.02 0.67 30.05
N PHE A 80 -17.08 -0.19 30.44
CA PHE A 80 -16.13 -0.84 29.54
C PHE A 80 -16.70 -2.16 29.02
N SER A 81 -17.72 -2.08 28.16
CA SER A 81 -18.31 -3.24 27.47
C SER A 81 -17.42 -3.76 26.33
N GLY A 82 -16.10 -3.82 26.54
CA GLY A 82 -15.10 -3.83 25.48
C GLY A 82 -13.99 -4.86 25.65
N GLN A 83 -13.24 -5.05 24.57
CA GLN A 83 -12.02 -5.86 24.50
C GLN A 83 -10.75 -5.08 24.91
N ASP A 84 -10.90 -4.05 25.74
CA ASP A 84 -9.77 -3.33 26.31
C ASP A 84 -9.57 -3.68 27.80
N ARG A 85 -8.30 -3.81 28.20
CA ARG A 85 -7.91 -4.09 29.59
C ARG A 85 -8.10 -2.84 30.42
N VAL A 86 -8.54 -3.02 31.66
CA VAL A 86 -8.85 -1.93 32.56
C VAL A 86 -7.97 -2.03 33.80
N PHE A 87 -7.27 -0.93 34.09
CA PHE A 87 -6.49 -0.73 35.29
C PHE A 87 -6.96 0.53 36.00
N TYR A 88 -6.70 0.63 37.30
CA TYR A 88 -7.07 1.80 38.09
C TYR A 88 -6.19 1.88 39.32
N ALA A 89 -6.07 3.06 39.90
CA ALA A 89 -5.48 3.24 41.22
C ALA A 89 -6.22 4.36 41.95
N VAL A 90 -6.35 4.22 43.25
CA VAL A 90 -6.83 5.29 44.14
C VAL A 90 -5.77 5.53 45.19
N GLU A 91 -5.40 6.79 45.39
CA GLU A 91 -4.40 7.21 46.37
C GLU A 91 -4.96 8.23 47.34
N ASP A 92 -4.55 8.12 48.61
CA ASP A 92 -4.89 9.10 49.64
C ASP A 92 -4.02 10.38 49.53
N PRO A 93 -4.31 11.43 50.33
CA PRO A 93 -3.52 12.67 50.31
C PRO A 93 -2.04 12.54 50.74
N ASP A 94 -1.62 11.38 51.25
CA ASP A 94 -0.21 11.07 51.57
C ASP A 94 0.49 10.33 50.41
N ALA A 95 -0.13 10.29 49.22
CA ALA A 95 0.30 9.51 48.05
C ALA A 95 0.50 8.01 48.35
N ARG A 96 -0.41 7.43 49.16
CA ARG A 96 -0.47 5.99 49.41
C ARG A 96 -1.66 5.38 48.69
N THR A 97 -1.40 4.33 47.90
CA THR A 97 -2.45 3.55 47.23
C THR A 97 -3.42 2.94 48.25
N VAL A 98 -4.67 3.40 48.24
CA VAL A 98 -5.81 2.90 49.02
C VAL A 98 -6.28 1.56 48.45
N THR A 99 -6.45 1.50 47.12
CA THR A 99 -6.66 0.25 46.39
C THR A 99 -6.38 0.39 44.89
N GLY A 100 -6.38 -0.73 44.17
CA GLY A 100 -6.00 -0.82 42.75
C GLY A 100 -4.52 -1.12 42.52
N TYR A 101 -4.04 -0.78 41.33
CA TYR A 101 -2.70 -1.10 40.83
C TYR A 101 -1.67 -0.07 41.31
N LYS A 102 -0.96 -0.39 42.39
CA LYS A 102 0.13 0.44 42.95
C LYS A 102 1.26 0.70 41.94
N ASP A 103 1.49 -0.23 41.03
CA ASP A 103 2.43 -0.14 39.91
C ASP A 103 1.99 0.85 38.82
N LEU A 104 0.68 1.09 38.65
CA LEU A 104 0.17 2.20 37.82
C LEU A 104 0.33 3.54 38.53
N ALA A 105 -0.04 3.60 39.81
CA ALA A 105 0.01 4.80 40.63
C ALA A 105 1.42 5.42 40.69
N ALA A 106 2.44 4.58 40.98
CA ALA A 106 3.84 4.99 41.09
C ALA A 106 4.47 5.52 39.78
N GLN A 107 3.75 5.50 38.65
CA GLN A 107 4.16 6.05 37.37
C GLN A 107 3.45 7.37 37.01
N MET A 108 2.50 7.83 37.84
CA MET A 108 1.69 9.03 37.59
C MET A 108 1.96 10.16 38.60
N PRO A 109 1.63 11.42 38.23
CA PRO A 109 1.65 12.54 39.16
C PRO A 109 0.33 12.67 39.94
N GLU A 110 0.44 13.06 41.21
CA GLU A 110 -0.68 13.47 42.07
C GLU A 110 -1.60 14.48 41.36
N THR A 111 -2.92 14.31 41.47
CA THR A 111 -3.90 15.14 40.74
C THR A 111 -4.71 16.03 41.69
N VAL A 112 -4.30 17.30 41.78
CA VAL A 112 -4.94 18.35 42.62
C VAL A 112 -6.08 19.10 41.91
N SER A 113 -6.80 18.44 40.99
CA SER A 113 -7.90 19.03 40.23
C SER A 113 -9.04 18.04 40.00
N ALA A 114 -10.28 18.52 40.13
CA ALA A 114 -11.49 17.73 39.83
C ALA A 114 -11.81 17.63 38.33
N GLU A 115 -11.05 18.32 37.46
CA GLU A 115 -11.18 18.19 36.00
C GLU A 115 -10.41 16.95 35.51
N PRO A 116 -11.00 16.09 34.65
CA PRO A 116 -10.30 14.92 34.11
C PRO A 116 -9.11 15.30 33.20
N HIS A 117 -7.92 14.82 33.56
CA HIS A 117 -6.68 15.00 32.79
C HIS A 117 -6.31 13.69 32.10
N PHE A 118 -6.00 13.72 30.80
CA PHE A 118 -5.68 12.53 30.01
C PHE A 118 -4.20 12.48 29.61
N THR A 119 -3.60 11.29 29.68
CA THR A 119 -2.20 11.01 29.33
C THR A 119 -2.08 9.63 28.70
N ASP A 120 -1.20 9.48 27.70
CA ASP A 120 -0.86 8.18 27.10
C ASP A 120 0.45 7.66 27.71
N MET A 121 0.51 6.36 28.02
CA MET A 121 1.74 5.69 28.50
C MET A 121 1.84 4.26 27.94
N VAL A 122 3.00 3.63 28.12
CA VAL A 122 3.14 2.18 28.01
C VAL A 122 3.08 1.58 29.41
N TYR A 123 2.17 0.62 29.61
CA TYR A 123 1.96 -0.06 30.89
C TYR A 123 1.76 -1.55 30.64
N ARG A 124 2.56 -2.40 31.30
CA ARG A 124 2.55 -3.87 31.11
C ARG A 124 2.62 -4.28 29.63
N ASP A 125 3.60 -3.68 28.93
CA ASP A 125 3.91 -3.85 27.50
C ASP A 125 2.79 -3.46 26.49
N GLU A 126 1.68 -2.87 26.93
CA GLU A 126 0.62 -2.35 26.06
C GLU A 126 0.47 -0.81 26.22
N THR A 127 0.08 -0.14 25.14
CA THR A 127 -0.21 1.31 25.18
C THR A 127 -1.57 1.52 25.85
N VAL A 128 -1.60 2.31 26.92
CA VAL A 128 -2.83 2.64 27.65
C VAL A 128 -3.12 4.13 27.63
N ARG A 129 -4.40 4.47 27.53
CA ARG A 129 -4.96 5.79 27.80
C ARG A 129 -5.26 5.88 29.29
N VAL A 130 -4.68 6.83 30.00
CA VAL A 130 -4.96 7.07 31.42
C VAL A 130 -5.73 8.37 31.59
N VAL A 131 -6.79 8.35 32.39
CA VAL A 131 -7.40 9.56 32.95
C VAL A 131 -7.05 9.67 34.42
N SER A 132 -6.83 10.91 34.87
CA SER A 132 -6.56 11.26 36.27
C SER A 132 -7.58 12.29 36.75
N VAL A 133 -8.16 12.06 37.92
CA VAL A 133 -9.16 12.92 38.57
C VAL A 133 -8.82 13.05 40.05
N GLY A 134 -8.77 14.28 40.56
CA GLY A 134 -8.66 14.58 41.98
C GLY A 134 -10.02 14.71 42.65
N ARG A 135 -10.15 14.13 43.85
CA ARG A 135 -11.30 14.31 44.74
C ARG A 135 -10.85 14.99 46.03
N LEU A 136 -11.19 16.27 46.20
CA LEU A 136 -10.96 16.98 47.45
C LEU A 136 -11.82 16.36 48.57
N ILE A 137 -11.17 16.03 49.69
CA ILE A 137 -11.78 15.56 50.93
C ILE A 137 -11.38 16.45 52.11
N SER A 138 -12.18 16.43 53.16
CA SER A 138 -11.87 17.05 54.44
C SER A 138 -12.02 16.01 55.53
N THR A 139 -10.94 15.72 56.25
CA THR A 139 -10.99 14.91 57.47
C THR A 139 -11.10 15.84 58.69
N PRO A 140 -11.34 15.32 59.90
CA PRO A 140 -11.19 16.09 61.14
C PRO A 140 -9.78 16.65 61.40
N SER A 141 -8.75 16.10 60.74
CA SER A 141 -7.33 16.41 60.93
C SER A 141 -6.74 17.32 59.85
N ASP A 142 -7.09 17.14 58.56
CA ASP A 142 -6.57 17.94 57.43
C ASP A 142 -7.53 18.00 56.22
N THR A 143 -7.16 18.73 55.17
CA THR A 143 -7.89 18.82 53.89
C THR A 143 -6.95 18.44 52.74
N GLY A 144 -7.30 17.38 52.00
CA GLY A 144 -6.40 16.76 51.02
C GLY A 144 -7.10 16.32 49.73
N TRP A 145 -6.30 15.99 48.72
CA TRP A 145 -6.79 15.44 47.44
C TRP A 145 -6.56 13.92 47.41
N VAL A 146 -7.64 13.16 47.27
CA VAL A 146 -7.59 11.76 46.86
C VAL A 146 -7.38 11.75 45.35
N THR A 147 -6.36 11.05 44.86
CA THR A 147 -6.10 10.92 43.41
C THR A 147 -6.72 9.63 42.88
N ILE A 148 -7.44 9.70 41.76
CA ILE A 148 -8.03 8.56 41.06
C ILE A 148 -7.42 8.49 39.66
N HIS A 149 -6.75 7.39 39.35
CA HIS A 149 -6.32 7.04 38.00
C HIS A 149 -7.19 5.90 37.47
N VAL A 150 -7.62 5.98 36.20
CA VAL A 150 -8.22 4.85 35.47
C VAL A 150 -7.57 4.78 34.09
N ALA A 151 -7.14 3.58 33.69
CA ALA A 151 -6.42 3.32 32.46
C ALA A 151 -7.09 2.22 31.63
N GLU A 152 -7.10 2.40 30.32
CA GLU A 152 -7.73 1.55 29.32
C GLU A 152 -6.73 1.29 28.19
N THR A 153 -6.60 0.07 27.66
CA THR A 153 -5.80 -0.16 26.43
C THR A 153 -6.43 0.52 25.21
N GLN A 154 -5.67 0.76 24.14
CA GLN A 154 -6.16 1.57 23.01
C GLN A 154 -6.74 0.76 21.83
N ASN A 155 -7.06 -0.53 22.02
CA ASN A 155 -7.36 -1.44 20.90
C ASN A 155 -8.69 -1.11 20.23
N GLN A 156 -9.77 -0.87 20.98
CA GLN A 156 -11.08 -0.55 20.39
C GLN A 156 -11.13 0.85 19.78
N ARG A 157 -10.40 1.84 20.33
CA ARG A 157 -10.31 3.18 19.72
C ARG A 157 -9.50 3.18 18.43
N GLU A 158 -8.43 2.40 18.35
CA GLU A 158 -7.68 2.19 17.10
C GLU A 158 -8.52 1.43 16.06
N ALA A 159 -9.24 0.38 16.46
CA ALA A 159 -10.14 -0.38 15.59
C ALA A 159 -11.26 0.51 15.01
N LEU A 160 -11.94 1.31 15.85
CA LEU A 160 -12.97 2.26 15.39
C LEU A 160 -12.39 3.32 14.44
N SER A 161 -11.19 3.83 14.72
CA SER A 161 -10.50 4.78 13.83
C SER A 161 -10.20 4.15 12.46
N ALA A 162 -9.73 2.89 12.44
CA ALA A 162 -9.48 2.13 11.23
C ALA A 162 -10.77 1.79 10.46
N GLU A 163 -11.88 1.51 11.16
CA GLU A 163 -13.19 1.27 10.55
C GLU A 163 -13.71 2.54 9.86
N ILE A 164 -13.71 3.68 10.56
CA ILE A 164 -14.10 4.98 9.98
C ILE A 164 -13.23 5.33 8.77
N LEU A 165 -11.91 5.13 8.86
CA LEU A 165 -10.98 5.40 7.78
C LEU A 165 -11.22 4.50 6.55
N SER A 166 -11.36 3.19 6.74
CA SER A 166 -11.57 2.22 5.65
C SER A 166 -12.92 2.43 4.94
N ASN A 167 -14.00 2.62 5.71
CA ASN A 167 -15.32 2.93 5.19
C ASN A 167 -15.35 4.25 4.40
N ALA A 168 -14.53 5.25 4.76
CA ALA A 168 -14.45 6.53 4.07
C ALA A 168 -13.47 6.55 2.87
N VAL A 169 -12.39 5.75 2.89
CA VAL A 169 -11.39 5.69 1.82
C VAL A 169 -11.95 5.09 0.53
N LEU A 170 -12.78 4.04 0.61
CA LEU A 170 -13.33 3.38 -0.57
C LEU A 170 -14.20 4.31 -1.45
N PRO A 171 -15.16 5.10 -0.90
CA PRO A 171 -15.85 6.15 -1.64
C PRO A 171 -14.93 7.22 -2.24
N VAL A 172 -13.88 7.65 -1.53
CA VAL A 172 -12.91 8.64 -2.04
C VAL A 172 -12.15 8.11 -3.25
N ILE A 173 -11.72 6.84 -3.23
CA ILE A 173 -11.08 6.19 -4.38
C ILE A 173 -12.07 6.08 -5.55
N ALA A 174 -13.29 5.62 -5.30
CA ALA A 174 -14.31 5.46 -6.35
C ALA A 174 -14.66 6.80 -7.03
N LEU A 175 -14.86 7.87 -6.26
CA LEU A 175 -15.11 9.22 -6.79
C LEU A 175 -13.89 9.79 -7.52
N THR A 176 -12.67 9.50 -7.05
CA THR A 176 -11.43 9.93 -7.73
C THR A 176 -11.26 9.22 -9.08
N LEU A 177 -11.54 7.92 -9.15
CA LEU A 177 -11.52 7.15 -10.41
C LEU A 177 -12.60 7.63 -11.38
N LEU A 178 -13.81 7.93 -10.89
CA LEU A 178 -14.88 8.53 -11.69
C LEU A 178 -14.47 9.90 -12.24
N ALA A 179 -13.86 10.76 -11.42
CA ALA A 179 -13.35 12.05 -11.85
C ALA A 179 -12.23 11.92 -12.92
N ILE A 180 -11.30 10.98 -12.75
CA ILE A 180 -10.26 10.68 -13.75
C ILE A 180 -10.90 10.18 -15.06
N GLY A 181 -11.93 9.34 -14.99
CA GLY A 181 -12.68 8.87 -16.15
C GLY A 181 -13.41 10.00 -16.90
N LEU A 182 -14.08 10.90 -16.17
CA LEU A 182 -14.74 12.08 -16.73
C LEU A 182 -13.74 13.06 -17.36
N VAL A 183 -12.60 13.30 -16.72
CA VAL A 183 -11.49 14.12 -17.26
C VAL A 183 -10.89 13.47 -18.50
N TRP A 184 -10.67 12.15 -18.50
CA TRP A 184 -10.18 11.41 -19.66
C TRP A 184 -11.15 11.52 -20.85
N PHE A 185 -12.45 11.33 -20.61
CA PHE A 185 -13.50 11.45 -21.62
C PHE A 185 -13.59 12.88 -22.17
N GLY A 186 -13.65 13.88 -21.28
CA GLY A 186 -13.72 15.30 -21.65
C GLY A 186 -12.53 15.76 -22.49
N ILE A 187 -11.31 15.47 -22.05
CA ILE A 187 -10.09 15.79 -22.82
C ILE A 187 -10.07 15.01 -24.15
N SER A 188 -10.46 13.74 -24.16
CA SER A 188 -10.44 12.93 -25.40
C SER A 188 -11.46 13.44 -26.43
N ARG A 189 -12.63 13.92 -25.99
CA ARG A 189 -13.65 14.53 -26.84
C ARG A 189 -13.25 15.95 -27.30
N MET A 190 -12.64 16.74 -26.43
CA MET A 190 -12.15 18.10 -26.75
C MET A 190 -11.07 18.10 -27.85
N PHE A 191 -10.17 17.11 -27.84
CA PHE A 191 -9.09 16.99 -28.84
C PHE A 191 -9.46 16.13 -30.07
N ALA A 192 -10.70 15.65 -30.20
CA ALA A 192 -11.12 14.83 -31.33
C ALA A 192 -11.11 15.59 -32.69
N PRO A 193 -11.66 16.83 -32.81
CA PRO A 193 -11.66 17.57 -34.09
C PRO A 193 -10.25 17.89 -34.61
N LEU A 194 -9.27 18.07 -33.71
CA LEU A 194 -7.87 18.23 -34.08
C LEU A 194 -7.26 16.94 -34.65
N THR A 195 -7.73 15.78 -34.21
CA THR A 195 -7.31 14.46 -34.70
C THR A 195 -7.94 14.16 -36.07
N GLU A 196 -9.18 14.61 -36.29
CA GLU A 196 -9.87 14.56 -37.59
C GLU A 196 -9.18 15.48 -38.61
N LEU A 197 -8.84 16.72 -38.22
CA LEU A 197 -8.04 17.65 -39.04
C LEU A 197 -6.65 17.09 -39.38
N GLU A 198 -5.99 16.38 -38.45
CA GLU A 198 -4.72 15.69 -38.71
C GLU A 198 -4.86 14.56 -39.76
N HIS A 199 -6.00 13.85 -39.78
CA HIS A 199 -6.26 12.80 -40.76
C HIS A 199 -6.63 13.38 -42.14
N GLU A 200 -7.49 14.39 -42.19
CA GLU A 200 -7.82 15.14 -43.41
C GLU A 200 -6.55 15.66 -44.11
N LEU A 201 -5.63 16.27 -43.34
CA LEU A 201 -4.35 16.78 -43.84
C LEU A 201 -3.37 15.68 -44.28
N ARG A 202 -3.51 14.43 -43.79
CA ARG A 202 -2.70 13.27 -44.23
C ARG A 202 -3.31 12.47 -45.37
N ALA A 203 -4.63 12.52 -45.54
CA ALA A 203 -5.36 11.76 -46.55
C ALA A 203 -5.34 12.43 -47.93
N ARG A 204 -5.11 13.75 -47.96
CA ARG A 204 -5.01 14.55 -49.19
C ARG A 204 -3.79 14.17 -50.03
N SER A 205 -3.99 14.10 -51.34
CA SER A 205 -2.92 13.93 -52.33
C SER A 205 -1.94 15.10 -52.30
N PRO A 206 -0.64 14.91 -52.62
CA PRO A 206 0.36 15.99 -52.64
C PRO A 206 -0.02 17.20 -53.53
N ASP A 207 -0.79 16.96 -54.60
CA ASP A 207 -1.25 17.98 -55.54
C ASP A 207 -2.62 18.61 -55.18
N ASP A 208 -3.29 18.15 -54.11
CA ASP A 208 -4.61 18.66 -53.71
C ASP A 208 -4.51 19.97 -52.94
N LEU A 209 -4.50 21.06 -53.69
CA LEU A 209 -4.52 22.43 -53.18
C LEU A 209 -5.94 22.99 -53.00
N SER A 210 -6.96 22.14 -52.81
CA SER A 210 -8.31 22.59 -52.44
C SER A 210 -8.35 23.16 -51.02
N ALA A 211 -9.43 23.88 -50.69
CA ALA A 211 -9.61 24.42 -49.34
C ALA A 211 -10.05 23.32 -48.35
N ILE A 212 -9.63 23.47 -47.10
CA ILE A 212 -10.10 22.67 -45.96
C ILE A 212 -11.44 23.27 -45.51
N THR A 213 -12.48 22.43 -45.46
CA THR A 213 -13.87 22.80 -45.16
C THR A 213 -14.46 22.08 -43.94
N VAL A 214 -13.66 21.23 -43.29
CA VAL A 214 -14.05 20.52 -42.05
C VAL A 214 -14.31 21.55 -40.93
N PRO A 215 -15.42 21.45 -40.17
CA PRO A 215 -15.68 22.36 -39.06
C PRO A 215 -14.65 22.15 -37.94
N VAL A 216 -13.98 23.23 -37.52
CA VAL A 216 -12.95 23.21 -36.48
C VAL A 216 -13.32 24.10 -35.29
N PRO A 217 -12.74 23.88 -34.10
CA PRO A 217 -12.90 24.79 -32.96
C PRO A 217 -12.36 26.19 -33.25
N ALA A 218 -12.91 27.21 -32.59
CA ALA A 218 -12.55 28.61 -32.78
C ALA A 218 -11.06 28.91 -32.50
N GLU A 219 -10.44 28.13 -31.61
CA GLU A 219 -9.01 28.18 -31.30
C GLU A 219 -8.11 27.78 -32.50
N VAL A 220 -8.68 27.09 -33.50
CA VAL A 220 -7.99 26.52 -34.67
C VAL A 220 -8.43 27.19 -35.98
N GLU A 221 -9.58 27.87 -36.00
CA GLU A 221 -10.16 28.53 -37.18
C GLU A 221 -9.17 29.47 -37.88
N HIS A 222 -8.48 30.33 -37.12
CA HIS A 222 -7.45 31.22 -37.68
C HIS A 222 -6.27 30.46 -38.33
N LEU A 223 -5.90 29.29 -37.81
CA LEU A 223 -4.84 28.46 -38.38
C LEU A 223 -5.29 27.80 -39.70
N VAL A 224 -6.52 27.29 -39.76
CA VAL A 224 -7.11 26.74 -40.99
C VAL A 224 -7.27 27.83 -42.05
N SER A 225 -7.71 29.03 -41.66
CA SER A 225 -7.79 30.19 -42.56
C SER A 225 -6.41 30.58 -43.13
N ALA A 226 -5.38 30.66 -42.27
CA ALA A 226 -4.00 30.94 -42.71
C ALA A 226 -3.44 29.85 -43.64
N LEU A 227 -3.77 28.57 -43.39
CA LEU A 227 -3.37 27.44 -44.22
C LEU A 227 -4.09 27.45 -45.58
N ASN A 228 -5.41 27.68 -45.61
CA ASN A 228 -6.18 27.87 -46.84
C ASN A 228 -5.63 29.04 -47.68
N ALA A 229 -5.27 30.15 -47.05
CA ALA A 229 -4.62 31.28 -47.70
C ALA A 229 -3.18 30.97 -48.19
N PHE A 230 -2.47 30.02 -47.57
CA PHE A 230 -1.20 29.50 -48.10
C PHE A 230 -1.41 28.59 -49.32
N MET A 231 -2.31 27.61 -49.23
CA MET A 231 -2.65 26.69 -50.33
C MET A 231 -3.09 27.44 -51.59
N ALA A 232 -3.92 28.48 -51.44
CA ALA A 232 -4.31 29.36 -52.54
C ALA A 232 -3.11 30.11 -53.17
N ARG A 233 -2.16 30.60 -52.36
CA ARG A 233 -0.94 31.25 -52.88
C ARG A 233 -0.01 30.27 -53.60
N LEU A 234 0.09 29.03 -53.10
CA LEU A 234 0.88 27.96 -53.70
C LEU A 234 0.30 27.52 -55.06
N ARG A 235 -1.02 27.32 -55.15
CA ARG A 235 -1.71 27.00 -56.41
C ARG A 235 -1.44 28.08 -57.46
N ASN A 236 -1.67 29.34 -57.10
CA ASN A 236 -1.40 30.48 -57.98
C ASN A 236 0.11 30.62 -58.34
N ALA A 237 1.03 29.99 -57.60
CA ALA A 237 2.46 29.95 -57.96
C ALA A 237 2.75 28.82 -58.96
N MET A 238 2.22 27.61 -58.71
CA MET A 238 2.36 26.46 -59.62
C MET A 238 1.74 26.75 -61.00
N GLU A 239 0.57 27.40 -61.05
CA GLU A 239 -0.06 27.84 -62.30
C GLU A 239 0.85 28.75 -63.15
N ARG A 240 1.62 29.65 -62.50
CA ARG A 240 2.59 30.53 -63.18
C ARG A 240 3.84 29.78 -63.68
N VAL A 241 4.31 28.77 -62.94
CA VAL A 241 5.42 27.91 -63.40
C VAL A 241 4.98 27.09 -64.62
N SER A 242 3.78 26.49 -64.58
CA SER A 242 3.21 25.77 -65.73
C SER A 242 3.00 26.67 -66.96
N GLY A 243 2.60 27.94 -66.74
CA GLY A 243 2.52 28.95 -67.80
C GLY A 243 3.87 29.21 -68.49
N LEU A 244 4.93 29.46 -67.71
CA LEU A 244 6.29 29.67 -68.23
C LEU A 244 6.81 28.46 -69.01
N VAL A 245 6.51 27.23 -68.58
CA VAL A 245 6.87 26.00 -69.30
C VAL A 245 6.15 25.92 -70.66
N ALA A 246 4.88 26.32 -70.73
CA ALA A 246 4.12 26.36 -71.98
C ALA A 246 4.65 27.43 -72.96
N GLU A 247 5.07 28.58 -72.45
CA GLU A 247 5.63 29.69 -73.23
C GLU A 247 7.03 29.37 -73.78
N ALA A 248 7.92 28.81 -72.96
CA ALA A 248 9.23 28.32 -73.40
C ALA A 248 9.13 27.21 -74.46
N ALA A 249 8.13 26.31 -74.33
CA ALA A 249 7.83 25.31 -75.35
C ALA A 249 7.32 25.90 -76.68
N HIS A 250 6.79 27.13 -76.66
CA HIS A 250 6.41 27.88 -77.85
C HIS A 250 7.64 28.52 -78.52
N GLU A 251 8.49 29.19 -77.74
CA GLU A 251 9.71 29.83 -78.25
C GLU A 251 10.69 28.85 -78.90
N VAL A 252 10.86 27.64 -78.36
CA VAL A 252 11.72 26.60 -78.96
C VAL A 252 11.15 26.06 -80.28
N ARG A 253 9.83 26.12 -80.48
CA ARG A 253 9.14 25.58 -81.67
C ARG A 253 9.40 26.41 -82.92
N THR A 254 9.46 27.72 -82.76
CA THR A 254 9.63 28.72 -83.83
C THR A 254 10.95 28.59 -84.62
N PRO A 255 12.16 28.55 -84.00
CA PRO A 255 13.40 28.36 -84.74
C PRO A 255 13.53 26.96 -85.35
N LEU A 256 12.96 25.92 -84.72
CA LEU A 256 12.92 24.57 -85.29
C LEU A 256 12.04 24.50 -86.55
N ALA A 257 10.89 25.17 -86.57
CA ALA A 257 10.05 25.30 -87.76
C ALA A 257 10.77 26.07 -88.89
N SER A 258 11.46 27.17 -88.55
CA SER A 258 12.27 27.95 -89.50
C SER A 258 13.42 27.14 -90.09
N LEU A 259 14.14 26.38 -89.27
CA LEU A 259 15.21 25.47 -89.69
C LEU A 259 14.69 24.40 -90.67
N ARG A 260 13.55 23.78 -90.33
CA ARG A 260 12.91 22.79 -91.19
C ARG A 260 12.54 23.37 -92.54
N ALA A 261 11.91 24.54 -92.58
CA ALA A 261 11.55 25.20 -93.84
C ALA A 261 12.79 25.57 -94.70
N GLN A 262 13.89 26.02 -94.08
CA GLN A 262 15.14 26.28 -94.81
C GLN A 262 15.79 24.99 -95.33
N ALA A 263 15.67 23.86 -94.61
CA ALA A 263 16.15 22.56 -95.05
C ALA A 263 15.30 21.99 -96.21
N GLU A 264 13.98 22.10 -96.13
CA GLU A 264 13.05 21.70 -97.21
C GLU A 264 13.37 22.46 -98.51
N VAL A 265 13.51 23.79 -98.46
CA VAL A 265 13.89 24.61 -99.64
C VAL A 265 15.34 24.39 -100.09
N ALA A 266 16.21 23.80 -99.26
CA ALA A 266 17.58 23.46 -99.66
C ALA A 266 17.69 22.10 -100.38
N MET A 267 16.70 21.20 -100.25
CA MET A 267 16.73 19.90 -100.94
C MET A 267 16.43 20.02 -102.44
N ASP A 268 15.66 21.03 -102.85
CA ASP A 268 15.30 21.29 -104.25
C ASP A 268 16.26 22.30 -104.97
N GLU A 269 17.27 22.82 -104.27
CA GLU A 269 18.16 23.89 -104.78
C GLU A 269 19.28 23.32 -105.67
N GLN A 270 19.26 23.67 -106.96
CA GLN A 270 20.17 23.09 -107.97
C GLN A 270 21.46 23.91 -108.22
N ASP A 271 21.54 25.17 -107.77
CA ASP A 271 22.78 25.96 -107.84
C ASP A 271 23.76 25.56 -106.71
N PRO A 272 24.97 25.05 -107.01
CA PRO A 272 25.97 24.67 -106.00
C PRO A 272 26.47 25.83 -105.11
N GLU A 273 26.29 27.09 -105.50
CA GLU A 273 26.57 28.22 -104.62
C GLU A 273 25.37 28.61 -103.75
N ALA A 274 24.16 28.70 -104.30
CA ALA A 274 22.94 28.94 -103.51
C ALA A 274 22.75 27.84 -102.47
N LEU A 275 22.99 26.57 -102.82
CA LEU A 275 22.98 25.45 -101.89
C LEU A 275 23.98 25.65 -100.75
N ARG A 276 25.25 26.02 -101.03
CA ARG A 276 26.22 26.36 -99.97
C ARG A 276 25.77 27.54 -99.11
N ARG A 277 25.17 28.58 -99.71
CA ARG A 277 24.58 29.75 -99.02
C ARG A 277 23.33 29.38 -98.19
N ARG A 278 22.62 28.30 -98.50
CA ARG A 278 21.50 27.77 -97.69
C ARG A 278 21.99 26.86 -96.58
N VAL A 279 22.87 25.91 -96.87
CA VAL A 279 23.51 25.02 -95.87
C VAL A 279 24.23 25.83 -94.80
N GLY A 280 24.94 26.91 -95.17
CA GLY A 280 25.53 27.84 -94.21
C GLY A 280 24.51 28.54 -93.32
N ARG A 281 23.32 28.87 -93.82
CA ARG A 281 22.22 29.46 -93.02
C ARG A 281 21.53 28.42 -92.13
N ILE A 282 21.35 27.18 -92.60
CA ILE A 282 20.85 26.06 -91.79
C ILE A 282 21.82 25.76 -90.64
N HIS A 283 23.12 25.70 -90.92
CA HIS A 283 24.16 25.54 -89.90
C HIS A 283 24.11 26.67 -88.85
N THR A 284 24.05 27.94 -89.29
CA THR A 284 23.94 29.09 -88.36
C THR A 284 22.66 29.02 -87.51
N GLY A 285 21.52 28.69 -88.12
CA GLY A 285 20.26 28.51 -87.38
C GLY A 285 20.31 27.33 -86.39
N ALA A 286 20.99 26.24 -86.73
CA ALA A 286 21.16 25.08 -85.86
C ALA A 286 22.09 25.40 -84.68
N VAL A 287 23.14 26.19 -84.90
CA VAL A 287 23.97 26.76 -83.84
C VAL A 287 23.15 27.68 -82.93
N GLN A 288 22.31 28.55 -83.48
CA GLN A 288 21.43 29.44 -82.69
C GLN A 288 20.37 28.67 -81.89
N ALA A 289 19.72 27.66 -82.48
CA ALA A 289 18.78 26.80 -81.77
C ALA A 289 19.46 25.97 -80.66
N SER A 290 20.67 25.47 -80.93
CA SER A 290 21.51 24.77 -79.93
C SER A 290 21.95 25.70 -78.79
N GLN A 291 22.28 26.95 -79.10
CA GLN A 291 22.56 27.99 -78.10
C GLN A 291 21.32 28.31 -77.25
N LEU A 292 20.14 28.47 -77.85
CA LEU A 292 18.89 28.72 -77.11
C LEU A 292 18.51 27.54 -76.20
N VAL A 293 18.60 26.30 -76.70
CA VAL A 293 18.38 25.10 -75.89
C VAL A 293 19.43 24.97 -74.77
N SER A 294 20.70 25.28 -75.05
CA SER A 294 21.75 25.31 -74.02
C SER A 294 21.49 26.38 -72.96
N GLN A 295 20.98 27.54 -73.35
CA GLN A 295 20.63 28.64 -72.45
C GLN A 295 19.48 28.24 -71.51
N LEU A 296 18.38 27.70 -72.06
CA LEU A 296 17.24 27.18 -71.29
C LEU A 296 17.64 26.04 -70.34
N LEU A 297 18.46 25.09 -70.80
CA LEU A 297 18.97 23.99 -69.98
C LEU A 297 19.92 24.49 -68.87
N MET A 298 20.73 25.51 -69.16
CA MET A 298 21.64 26.11 -68.17
C MET A 298 20.86 26.86 -67.09
N GLU A 299 19.79 27.57 -67.47
CA GLU A 299 18.92 28.31 -66.55
C GLU A 299 18.15 27.37 -65.60
N ALA A 300 17.60 26.27 -66.14
CA ALA A 300 16.92 25.24 -65.34
C ALA A 300 17.89 24.47 -64.42
N THR A 301 19.01 23.97 -64.96
CA THR A 301 19.94 23.08 -64.25
C THR A 301 20.69 23.79 -63.11
N VAL A 302 21.00 25.09 -63.29
CA VAL A 302 21.70 25.90 -62.28
C VAL A 302 20.76 26.31 -61.13
N SER A 303 19.49 26.58 -61.43
CA SER A 303 18.53 27.03 -60.42
C SER A 303 18.10 25.88 -59.51
N HIS A 304 17.66 24.76 -60.10
CA HIS A 304 17.07 23.64 -59.38
C HIS A 304 18.06 22.87 -58.46
N ARG A 305 19.38 22.97 -58.70
CA ARG A 305 20.40 22.27 -57.90
C ARG A 305 21.06 23.10 -56.79
N LEU A 306 20.89 24.43 -56.76
CA LEU A 306 21.42 25.25 -55.67
C LEU A 306 20.47 25.35 -54.46
N GLU A 307 19.22 24.91 -54.61
CA GLU A 307 18.23 24.87 -53.54
C GLU A 307 18.19 23.52 -52.80
N ASN A 308 18.49 22.40 -53.47
CA ASN A 308 18.50 21.06 -52.87
C ASN A 308 19.88 20.68 -52.30
N GLN A 309 20.05 20.79 -50.97
CA GLN A 309 21.28 20.44 -50.26
C GLN A 309 21.41 18.93 -49.96
N GLU A 310 21.53 18.09 -50.98
CA GLU A 310 21.94 16.69 -50.80
C GLU A 310 23.44 16.61 -50.47
N ASN A 311 23.75 16.33 -49.19
CA ASN A 311 25.11 16.37 -48.66
C ASN A 311 25.79 14.98 -48.77
N GLU A 312 26.23 14.60 -49.97
CA GLU A 312 27.18 13.51 -50.12
C GLU A 312 28.55 13.85 -49.45
N THR A 313 29.32 12.81 -49.13
CA THR A 313 30.73 12.93 -48.79
C THR A 313 31.58 12.21 -49.83
N THR A 314 32.41 12.95 -50.55
CA THR A 314 33.37 12.43 -51.53
C THR A 314 34.81 12.71 -51.07
N THR A 315 35.81 12.08 -51.69
CA THR A 315 37.23 12.42 -51.46
C THR A 315 37.77 13.31 -52.59
N LEU A 316 38.82 14.09 -52.29
CA LEU A 316 39.48 14.92 -53.29
C LEU A 316 40.05 14.08 -54.45
N GLU A 317 40.67 12.95 -54.09
CA GLU A 317 41.21 11.96 -55.04
C GLU A 317 40.16 11.47 -56.04
N ALA A 318 38.98 11.03 -55.57
CA ALA A 318 37.91 10.52 -56.43
C ALA A 318 37.38 11.56 -57.42
N VAL A 319 37.31 12.84 -57.03
CA VAL A 319 36.86 13.93 -57.90
C VAL A 319 37.90 14.24 -58.99
N ILE A 320 39.20 14.20 -58.65
CA ILE A 320 40.29 14.40 -59.61
C ILE A 320 40.35 13.24 -60.62
N ASP A 321 40.18 11.99 -60.16
CA ASP A 321 40.25 10.83 -61.03
C ASP A 321 39.07 10.76 -62.02
N GLU A 322 37.87 11.19 -61.60
CA GLU A 322 36.71 11.35 -62.49
C GLU A 322 36.89 12.42 -63.59
N VAL A 323 37.81 13.38 -63.41
CA VAL A 323 38.22 14.34 -64.44
C VAL A 323 39.31 13.73 -65.32
N ARG A 324 40.33 13.11 -64.73
CA ARG A 324 41.44 12.45 -65.46
C ARG A 324 40.94 11.39 -66.44
N GLN A 325 39.92 10.60 -66.07
CA GLN A 325 39.32 9.56 -66.90
C GLN A 325 38.52 10.09 -68.12
N ARG A 326 38.30 11.41 -68.23
CA ARG A 326 37.50 12.04 -69.30
C ARG A 326 38.32 12.85 -70.30
N LEU A 327 39.64 12.90 -70.14
CA LEU A 327 40.57 13.61 -71.01
C LEU A 327 41.22 12.66 -72.02
N ASP A 328 41.59 13.18 -73.19
CA ASP A 328 42.31 12.39 -74.20
C ASP A 328 43.66 11.88 -73.64
N PRO A 329 44.18 10.72 -74.07
CA PRO A 329 45.45 10.18 -73.57
C PRO A 329 46.64 11.15 -73.67
N GLU A 330 46.67 12.01 -74.69
CA GLU A 330 47.66 13.09 -74.84
C GLU A 330 47.51 14.20 -73.80
N GLN A 331 46.28 14.54 -73.44
CA GLN A 331 45.97 15.56 -72.42
C GLN A 331 46.21 15.01 -71.01
N ALA A 332 45.77 13.77 -70.75
CA ALA A 332 46.00 13.09 -69.49
C ALA A 332 47.50 12.87 -69.20
N ARG A 333 48.33 12.63 -70.23
CA ARG A 333 49.81 12.59 -70.11
C ARG A 333 50.45 13.91 -69.70
N ARG A 334 49.75 15.04 -69.81
CA ARG A 334 50.24 16.38 -69.43
C ARG A 334 49.86 16.79 -68.00
N LEU A 335 49.04 16.00 -67.30
CA LEU A 335 48.70 16.23 -65.89
C LEU A 335 49.75 15.62 -64.97
N HIS A 336 50.25 16.42 -64.02
CA HIS A 336 51.04 15.95 -62.89
C HIS A 336 50.22 16.14 -61.60
N ILE A 337 50.05 15.09 -60.80
CA ILE A 337 49.17 15.10 -59.62
C ILE A 337 50.01 14.83 -58.37
N ALA A 338 49.99 15.75 -57.42
CA ALA A 338 50.77 15.72 -56.19
C ALA A 338 49.89 16.06 -54.97
N LEU A 339 49.18 15.06 -54.46
CA LEU A 339 48.33 15.18 -53.28
C LEU A 339 49.08 14.68 -52.03
N SER A 340 48.95 15.36 -50.90
CA SER A 340 49.35 14.78 -49.60
C SER A 340 48.39 13.62 -49.23
N PRO A 341 48.84 12.57 -48.51
CA PRO A 341 47.96 11.46 -48.15
C PRO A 341 46.73 11.88 -47.34
N GLU A 342 46.88 12.90 -46.49
CA GLU A 342 45.81 13.47 -45.69
C GLU A 342 44.80 14.27 -46.54
N ALA A 343 45.29 14.94 -47.59
CA ALA A 343 44.48 15.71 -48.52
C ALA A 343 43.74 14.83 -49.54
N ALA A 344 44.37 13.75 -50.02
CA ALA A 344 43.76 12.79 -50.94
C ALA A 344 42.52 12.13 -50.31
N GLY A 345 42.67 11.62 -49.08
CA GLY A 345 41.60 10.98 -48.31
C GLY A 345 40.64 11.93 -47.59
N ALA A 346 40.79 13.25 -47.75
CA ALA A 346 39.99 14.26 -47.05
C ALA A 346 38.48 14.16 -47.44
N PRO A 347 37.56 13.90 -46.48
CA PRO A 347 36.14 13.76 -46.77
C PRO A 347 35.46 15.13 -47.00
N LEU A 348 35.42 15.55 -48.25
CA LEU A 348 34.71 16.73 -48.74
C LEU A 348 33.19 16.51 -48.66
N ARG A 349 32.46 17.46 -48.08
CA ARG A 349 31.00 17.52 -48.13
C ARG A 349 30.52 18.39 -49.28
N GLY A 350 29.66 17.86 -50.15
CA GLY A 350 29.14 18.61 -51.29
C GLY A 350 28.45 17.77 -52.35
N ASP A 351 27.85 18.44 -53.32
CA ASP A 351 27.38 17.80 -54.56
C ASP A 351 28.60 17.33 -55.36
N ARG A 352 28.77 16.01 -55.44
CA ARG A 352 29.85 15.34 -56.20
C ARG A 352 29.88 15.75 -57.67
N VAL A 353 28.72 15.98 -58.29
CA VAL A 353 28.61 16.43 -59.69
C VAL A 353 29.07 17.88 -59.80
N ALA A 354 28.66 18.77 -58.90
CA ALA A 354 29.13 20.16 -58.88
C ALA A 354 30.64 20.27 -58.62
N LEU A 355 31.19 19.50 -57.66
CA LEU A 355 32.62 19.48 -57.36
C LEU A 355 33.46 18.94 -58.54
N ARG A 356 32.96 17.92 -59.26
CA ARG A 356 33.60 17.44 -60.49
C ARG A 356 33.52 18.46 -61.61
N GLU A 357 32.37 19.10 -61.81
CA GLU A 357 32.19 20.10 -62.88
C GLU A 357 33.08 21.33 -62.63
N MET A 358 33.24 21.73 -61.37
CA MET A 358 34.22 22.72 -60.93
C MET A 358 35.65 22.30 -61.30
N MET A 359 36.09 21.11 -60.88
CA MET A 359 37.45 20.63 -61.18
C MET A 359 37.71 20.50 -62.69
N ARG A 360 36.74 20.00 -63.48
CA ARG A 360 36.87 19.95 -64.94
C ARG A 360 37.03 21.35 -65.54
N ASN A 361 36.21 22.32 -65.13
CA ASN A 361 36.33 23.70 -65.64
C ASN A 361 37.67 24.37 -65.27
N VAL A 362 38.35 23.99 -64.19
CA VAL A 362 39.71 24.47 -63.90
C VAL A 362 40.74 23.79 -64.81
N VAL A 363 40.69 22.45 -64.90
CA VAL A 363 41.65 21.64 -65.68
C VAL A 363 41.54 21.88 -67.19
N ASP A 364 40.32 21.99 -67.72
CA ASP A 364 40.05 22.31 -69.14
C ASP A 364 40.73 23.63 -69.54
N ASN A 365 40.61 24.68 -68.70
CA ASN A 365 41.25 25.97 -68.96
C ASN A 365 42.79 25.86 -68.92
N ALA A 366 43.34 25.19 -67.89
CA ALA A 366 44.79 25.01 -67.74
C ALA A 366 45.42 24.26 -68.94
N LEU A 367 44.76 23.22 -69.44
CA LEU A 367 45.22 22.42 -70.59
C LEU A 367 45.11 23.15 -71.94
N VAL A 368 44.22 24.14 -72.05
CA VAL A 368 43.99 24.96 -73.25
C VAL A 368 44.93 26.17 -73.33
N TYR A 369 45.21 26.85 -72.21
CA TYR A 369 46.04 28.07 -72.20
C TYR A 369 47.54 27.81 -71.95
N SER A 370 47.92 26.60 -71.52
CA SER A 370 49.31 26.13 -71.48
C SER A 370 49.49 25.00 -72.50
N PRO A 371 50.59 24.95 -73.29
CA PRO A 371 50.99 23.76 -74.04
C PRO A 371 51.83 22.77 -73.19
N GLY A 372 52.33 23.20 -72.03
CA GLY A 372 53.20 22.41 -71.16
C GLY A 372 52.44 21.42 -70.26
N GLN A 373 53.11 20.98 -69.20
CA GLN A 373 52.46 20.26 -68.10
C GLN A 373 51.53 21.19 -67.30
N VAL A 374 50.55 20.58 -66.63
CA VAL A 374 49.64 21.21 -65.66
C VAL A 374 49.74 20.43 -64.36
N ASP A 375 50.04 21.13 -63.28
CA ASP A 375 50.28 20.55 -61.95
C ASP A 375 49.02 20.68 -61.08
N ILE A 376 48.62 19.61 -60.40
CA ILE A 376 47.47 19.56 -59.48
C ILE A 376 47.99 19.18 -58.10
N GLY A 377 48.10 20.18 -57.22
CA GLY A 377 48.49 20.04 -55.82
C GLY A 377 47.30 19.91 -54.88
N GLY A 378 47.48 19.20 -53.76
CA GLY A 378 46.49 19.13 -52.69
C GLY A 378 47.13 18.94 -51.32
N GLN A 379 46.80 19.81 -50.35
CA GLN A 379 47.39 19.80 -49.01
C GLN A 379 46.39 20.16 -47.91
N MET A 380 46.61 19.67 -46.69
CA MET A 380 45.78 20.01 -45.54
C MET A 380 46.16 21.36 -44.91
N ALA A 381 45.15 22.17 -44.59
CA ALA A 381 45.25 23.52 -44.06
C ALA A 381 44.30 23.70 -42.85
N GLY A 382 44.64 23.07 -41.71
CA GLY A 382 43.85 23.11 -40.49
C GLY A 382 42.54 22.32 -40.61
N GLU A 383 41.38 22.94 -40.37
CA GLU A 383 40.07 22.33 -40.61
C GLU A 383 39.62 22.43 -42.08
N HIS A 384 40.53 22.76 -43.01
CA HIS A 384 40.29 22.82 -44.46
C HIS A 384 41.31 21.99 -45.25
N VAL A 385 40.95 21.57 -46.47
CA VAL A 385 41.87 21.10 -47.51
C VAL A 385 42.02 22.20 -48.58
N LEU A 386 43.25 22.44 -49.03
CA LEU A 386 43.60 23.36 -50.11
C LEU A 386 43.94 22.55 -51.37
N ILE A 387 43.38 22.96 -52.50
CA ILE A 387 43.58 22.38 -53.83
C ILE A 387 44.18 23.48 -54.70
N GLU A 388 45.27 23.23 -55.41
CA GLU A 388 45.89 24.20 -56.30
C GLU A 388 46.13 23.60 -57.69
N VAL A 389 45.69 24.27 -58.75
CA VAL A 389 45.95 23.86 -60.15
C VAL A 389 46.81 24.93 -60.81
N ALA A 390 48.00 24.55 -61.28
CA ALA A 390 49.02 25.46 -61.79
C ALA A 390 49.40 25.11 -63.24
N ASP A 391 49.29 26.10 -64.13
CA ASP A 391 49.67 25.98 -65.54
C ASP A 391 51.01 26.69 -65.84
N ARG A 392 51.38 26.80 -67.12
CA ARG A 392 52.49 27.62 -67.63
C ARG A 392 52.06 28.44 -68.86
N GLY A 393 50.81 28.90 -68.86
CA GLY A 393 50.24 29.77 -69.89
C GLY A 393 50.68 31.23 -69.75
N PRO A 394 50.07 32.16 -70.49
CA PRO A 394 50.42 33.59 -70.46
C PRO A 394 50.01 34.31 -69.16
N GLY A 395 49.40 33.62 -68.19
CA GLY A 395 48.85 34.22 -66.98
C GLY A 395 47.65 35.14 -67.24
N ILE A 396 47.18 35.79 -66.17
CA ILE A 396 46.10 36.78 -66.19
C ILE A 396 46.59 38.02 -65.45
N GLU A 397 46.49 39.20 -66.06
CA GLU A 397 46.93 40.45 -65.44
C GLU A 397 46.17 40.69 -64.12
N ASN A 398 46.86 41.17 -63.07
CA ASN A 398 46.25 41.34 -61.74
C ASN A 398 45.02 42.28 -61.73
N THR A 399 44.88 43.14 -62.73
CA THR A 399 43.70 43.99 -62.99
C THR A 399 42.50 43.21 -63.57
N GLU A 400 42.74 42.14 -64.35
CA GLU A 400 41.71 41.33 -65.01
C GLU A 400 41.21 40.16 -64.13
N LYS A 401 41.96 39.73 -63.11
CA LYS A 401 41.66 38.55 -62.28
C LYS A 401 40.28 38.57 -61.63
N SER A 402 39.81 39.72 -61.15
CA SER A 402 38.44 39.85 -60.61
C SER A 402 37.38 39.78 -61.71
N MET A 403 37.67 40.33 -62.89
CA MET A 403 36.74 40.39 -64.02
C MET A 403 36.51 39.01 -64.66
N VAL A 404 37.54 38.15 -64.76
CA VAL A 404 37.40 36.80 -65.35
C VAL A 404 36.57 35.82 -64.50
N LEU A 405 36.19 36.21 -63.28
CA LEU A 405 35.24 35.47 -62.43
C LEU A 405 33.77 35.84 -62.72
N GLU A 406 33.52 36.93 -63.46
CA GLU A 406 32.19 37.31 -63.93
C GLU A 406 31.76 36.50 -65.18
N ARG A 407 30.46 36.36 -65.40
CA ARG A 407 29.93 35.62 -66.57
C ARG A 407 30.26 36.33 -67.88
N PHE A 408 30.66 35.54 -68.88
CA PHE A 408 30.96 35.97 -70.26
C PHE A 408 32.14 36.95 -70.42
N LYS A 409 32.87 37.27 -69.34
CA LYS A 409 34.10 38.06 -69.44
C LYS A 409 35.26 37.18 -69.88
N ARG A 410 36.22 37.78 -70.59
CA ARG A 410 37.46 37.14 -71.04
C ARG A 410 38.62 38.12 -70.89
N GLY A 411 39.78 37.61 -70.45
CA GLY A 411 41.02 38.40 -70.40
C GLY A 411 41.61 38.64 -71.78
N ARG A 412 42.40 39.72 -71.92
CA ARG A 412 42.92 40.20 -73.22
C ARG A 412 43.88 39.22 -73.91
N ASN A 413 44.53 38.35 -73.15
CA ASN A 413 45.43 37.30 -73.66
C ASN A 413 44.73 36.16 -74.42
N SER A 414 43.40 36.20 -74.58
CA SER A 414 42.61 35.08 -75.15
C SER A 414 42.20 35.25 -76.63
N ASN A 415 42.71 36.25 -77.34
CA ASN A 415 42.40 36.50 -78.76
C ASN A 415 42.95 35.39 -79.69
N GLY A 416 42.07 34.47 -80.09
CA GLY A 416 42.38 33.36 -81.01
C GLY A 416 41.72 32.03 -80.60
N THR A 417 41.44 31.86 -79.31
CA THR A 417 40.88 30.59 -78.77
C THR A 417 39.36 30.64 -78.68
N ALA A 418 38.67 29.61 -79.19
CA ALA A 418 37.23 29.45 -79.03
C ALA A 418 36.87 29.10 -77.58
N GLY A 419 35.91 29.81 -76.97
CA GLY A 419 35.52 29.61 -75.58
C GLY A 419 34.46 30.61 -75.09
N SER A 420 33.58 30.16 -74.21
CA SER A 420 32.34 30.87 -73.83
C SER A 420 32.48 31.94 -72.73
N GLY A 421 33.64 32.02 -72.06
CA GLY A 421 33.82 32.94 -70.91
C GLY A 421 32.98 32.58 -69.68
N LEU A 422 32.56 31.33 -69.53
CA LEU A 422 31.70 30.89 -68.42
C LEU A 422 32.43 30.07 -67.34
N GLY A 423 33.48 29.34 -67.67
CA GLY A 423 34.06 28.30 -66.80
C GLY A 423 34.49 28.79 -65.41
N LEU A 424 35.29 29.86 -65.32
CA LEU A 424 35.74 30.39 -64.03
C LEU A 424 34.58 30.98 -63.19
N SER A 425 33.53 31.50 -63.84
CA SER A 425 32.31 31.97 -63.15
C SER A 425 31.46 30.82 -62.56
N ILE A 426 31.57 29.60 -63.15
CA ILE A 426 30.99 28.38 -62.59
C ILE A 426 31.80 27.94 -61.36
N VAL A 427 33.13 27.88 -61.49
CA VAL A 427 34.06 27.53 -60.39
C VAL A 427 33.82 28.42 -59.17
N SER A 428 33.79 29.75 -59.36
CA SER A 428 33.50 30.73 -58.29
C SER A 428 32.20 30.42 -57.53
N ARG A 429 31.12 30.09 -58.24
CA ARG A 429 29.82 29.78 -57.63
C ARG A 429 29.79 28.44 -56.91
N VAL A 430 30.47 27.41 -57.43
CA VAL A 430 30.57 26.11 -56.74
C VAL A 430 31.39 26.26 -55.45
N VAL A 431 32.52 26.96 -55.49
CA VAL A 431 33.35 27.20 -54.29
C VAL A 431 32.58 27.97 -53.22
N ALA A 432 31.85 29.03 -53.61
CA ALA A 432 31.01 29.79 -52.68
C ALA A 432 29.89 28.95 -52.06
N ALA A 433 29.21 28.10 -52.84
CA ALA A 433 28.16 27.20 -52.34
C ALA A 433 28.68 26.20 -51.30
N HIS A 434 29.92 25.71 -51.46
CA HIS A 434 30.58 24.79 -50.54
C HIS A 434 31.30 25.50 -49.37
N ARG A 435 31.03 26.80 -49.15
CA ARG A 435 31.64 27.67 -48.13
C ARG A 435 33.17 27.75 -48.22
N GLY A 436 33.71 27.52 -49.41
CA GLY A 436 35.13 27.59 -49.68
C GLY A 436 35.60 28.99 -50.05
N ARG A 437 36.90 29.09 -50.33
CA ARG A 437 37.53 30.29 -50.88
C ARG A 437 38.27 29.96 -52.19
N LEU A 438 38.08 30.80 -53.20
CA LEU A 438 38.78 30.76 -54.49
C LEU A 438 39.80 31.92 -54.52
N ASP A 439 40.96 31.70 -55.13
CA ASP A 439 42.05 32.67 -55.26
C ASP A 439 42.82 32.44 -56.58
N LEU A 440 43.36 33.50 -57.18
CA LEU A 440 44.04 33.49 -58.49
C LEU A 440 45.43 34.13 -58.39
N ARG A 441 46.48 33.30 -58.39
CA ARG A 441 47.86 33.74 -58.16
C ARG A 441 48.70 33.62 -59.43
N ASP A 442 49.73 34.44 -59.53
CA ASP A 442 50.72 34.32 -60.60
C ASP A 442 51.74 33.24 -60.23
N ARG A 443 52.12 32.40 -61.20
CA ARG A 443 53.10 31.33 -60.97
C ARG A 443 54.52 31.86 -61.08
N GLU A 444 55.38 31.51 -60.11
CA GLU A 444 56.82 31.77 -60.23
C GLU A 444 57.40 31.06 -61.47
N GLY A 445 58.07 31.82 -62.33
CA GLY A 445 58.53 31.35 -63.63
C GLY A 445 57.46 31.28 -64.74
N GLY A 446 56.29 31.91 -64.53
CA GLY A 446 55.23 32.08 -65.55
C GLY A 446 54.13 31.02 -65.51
N GLY A 447 52.89 31.47 -65.71
CA GLY A 447 51.65 30.68 -65.59
C GLY A 447 50.66 31.26 -64.59
N LEU A 448 49.47 30.67 -64.52
CA LEU A 448 48.45 30.94 -63.51
C LEU A 448 48.41 29.81 -62.46
N VAL A 449 48.06 30.13 -61.22
CA VAL A 449 47.69 29.17 -60.17
C VAL A 449 46.27 29.48 -59.67
N VAL A 450 45.37 28.50 -59.76
CA VAL A 450 44.00 28.56 -59.26
C VAL A 450 43.93 27.79 -57.94
N ALA A 451 43.66 28.48 -56.83
CA ALA A 451 43.68 27.89 -55.49
C ALA A 451 42.28 27.87 -54.84
N ILE A 452 41.89 26.73 -54.26
CA ILE A 452 40.53 26.44 -53.73
C ILE A 452 40.63 25.79 -52.34
N SER A 453 39.86 26.26 -51.35
CA SER A 453 39.89 25.77 -49.96
C SER A 453 38.50 25.26 -49.48
N LEU A 454 38.40 24.10 -48.80
CA LEU A 454 37.13 23.43 -48.39
C LEU A 454 37.18 22.70 -47.01
N PRO A 455 36.12 22.63 -46.17
CA PRO A 455 36.17 22.20 -44.74
C PRO A 455 35.88 20.71 -44.36
N LEU A 456 36.25 20.28 -43.12
CA LEU A 456 36.15 18.90 -42.57
C LEU A 456 35.31 18.66 -41.25
N PRO A 457 34.98 17.40 -40.83
CA PRO A 457 34.13 17.06 -39.64
C PRO A 457 34.73 16.11 -38.54
N ARG A 458 34.12 16.05 -37.31
CA ARG A 458 34.60 15.32 -36.08
C ARG A 458 33.54 14.41 -35.35
N ARG A 459 33.98 13.42 -34.50
CA ARG A 459 33.15 12.42 -33.73
C ARG A 459 33.79 11.95 -32.37
N GLY A 460 33.05 11.24 -31.48
CA GLY A 460 33.49 10.65 -30.17
C GLY A 460 32.42 9.79 -29.43
N ASN A 461 32.72 9.07 -28.30
CA ASN A 461 31.80 8.10 -27.61
C ASN A 461 32.12 7.75 -26.08
N PRO A 462 31.17 7.30 -25.19
CA PRO A 462 31.36 6.92 -23.74
C PRO A 462 30.65 5.59 -23.22
N VAL A 463 30.71 5.15 -21.90
CA VAL A 463 29.72 4.23 -21.15
C VAL A 463 30.05 3.74 -19.65
N LEU A 464 29.01 3.57 -18.75
CA LEU A 464 28.75 2.81 -17.42
C LEU A 464 29.77 2.70 -16.21
N GLY A 465 29.48 2.17 -14.97
CA GLY A 465 28.25 1.80 -14.17
C GLY A 465 28.36 0.72 -12.98
N LEU A 466 27.49 0.74 -11.93
CA LEU A 466 27.12 -0.32 -10.86
C LEU A 466 28.07 -0.62 -9.63
N ALA A 467 27.79 -1.28 -8.43
CA ALA A 467 26.64 -1.84 -7.61
C ALA A 467 27.01 -2.09 -6.06
N ALA A 468 26.19 -2.75 -5.17
CA ALA A 468 26.38 -2.87 -3.65
C ALA A 468 25.91 -4.20 -2.85
N PRO A 469 25.39 -4.28 -1.55
CA PRO A 469 25.89 -5.14 -0.40
C PRO A 469 24.87 -6.05 0.45
N LEU A 470 25.22 -6.67 1.64
CA LEU A 470 24.43 -7.72 2.43
C LEU A 470 24.71 -7.98 4.00
N LEU A 471 23.69 -8.43 4.81
CA LEU A 471 23.56 -9.35 6.05
C LEU A 471 24.16 -9.08 7.50
N LEU A 472 23.83 -9.73 8.68
CA LEU A 472 22.63 -10.40 9.38
C LEU A 472 22.94 -11.00 10.85
N ALA A 473 21.91 -11.37 11.70
CA ALA A 473 21.83 -12.29 12.92
C ALA A 473 22.04 -11.74 14.39
N GLY A 474 21.68 -12.35 15.58
CA GLY A 474 21.16 -13.69 16.06
C GLY A 474 20.61 -13.75 17.56
N ALA A 475 20.51 -14.92 18.27
CA ALA A 475 19.83 -15.20 19.62
C ALA A 475 20.62 -16.17 20.61
N LEU A 476 20.21 -16.88 21.73
CA LEU A 476 18.97 -17.36 22.45
C LEU A 476 19.33 -18.11 23.83
N LEU A 477 18.52 -18.24 24.95
CA LEU A 477 18.55 -19.31 26.05
C LEU A 477 17.57 -19.22 27.32
N MET A 478 17.23 -20.34 28.03
CA MET A 478 16.42 -20.48 29.34
C MET A 478 16.44 -21.97 29.93
N PRO A 479 15.61 -22.50 30.90
CA PRO A 479 15.30 -22.23 32.36
C PRO A 479 15.28 -23.51 33.32
N ALA A 480 14.57 -23.53 34.48
CA ALA A 480 14.29 -24.68 35.41
C ALA A 480 13.05 -24.44 36.37
N GLY A 481 12.50 -25.42 37.15
CA GLY A 481 11.17 -25.31 37.84
C GLY A 481 10.82 -26.08 39.19
N PRO A 482 9.52 -26.01 39.67
CA PRO A 482 8.97 -26.30 41.06
C PRO A 482 8.44 -27.72 41.52
N THR A 483 7.30 -27.83 42.28
CA THR A 483 6.95 -28.94 43.25
C THR A 483 5.46 -29.38 43.53
N GLU A 484 5.15 -30.59 43.05
CA GLU A 484 4.08 -31.62 43.20
C GLU A 484 2.59 -31.24 43.46
N ALA A 485 1.73 -31.56 42.48
CA ALA A 485 0.26 -31.46 42.51
C ALA A 485 -0.46 -32.81 42.26
N ALA A 486 -1.80 -32.79 42.17
CA ALA A 486 -2.62 -33.98 41.89
C ALA A 486 -2.67 -34.30 40.37
N THR A 487 -1.61 -34.92 39.86
CA THR A 487 -1.39 -35.16 38.43
C THR A 487 -2.01 -36.46 37.90
N ALA A 488 -2.87 -36.35 36.90
CA ALA A 488 -3.37 -37.45 36.06
C ALA A 488 -2.68 -37.43 34.67
N THR A 489 -2.36 -38.61 34.13
CA THR A 489 -1.56 -38.74 32.90
C THR A 489 -2.25 -39.65 31.87
N TYR A 490 -2.40 -39.13 30.65
CA TYR A 490 -3.13 -39.74 29.54
C TYR A 490 -2.17 -39.91 28.36
N PRO A 491 -1.53 -41.08 28.17
CA PRO A 491 -0.62 -41.32 27.05
C PRO A 491 -1.30 -41.11 25.69
N ALA A 492 -0.52 -40.74 24.67
CA ALA A 492 -1.02 -40.61 23.30
C ALA A 492 -1.57 -41.97 22.79
N PRO A 493 -2.82 -42.05 22.28
CA PRO A 493 -3.40 -43.30 21.79
C PRO A 493 -2.62 -44.04 20.70
N ASP A 494 -1.81 -43.35 19.88
CA ASP A 494 -0.96 -43.98 18.88
C ASP A 494 0.43 -44.43 19.40
N GLY A 495 0.76 -44.07 20.65
CA GLY A 495 2.04 -44.37 21.31
C GLY A 495 3.11 -43.30 21.18
N SER A 496 2.82 -42.15 20.56
CA SER A 496 3.74 -40.99 20.47
C SER A 496 4.11 -40.43 21.85
N GLN A 497 5.33 -39.87 21.95
CA GLN A 497 5.84 -39.23 23.18
C GLN A 497 6.48 -37.85 22.90
N ASP A 498 6.50 -37.40 21.64
CA ASP A 498 7.18 -36.17 21.21
C ASP A 498 6.40 -34.89 21.55
N ARG A 499 5.11 -35.01 21.88
CA ARG A 499 4.22 -33.89 22.24
C ARG A 499 3.27 -34.28 23.38
N VAL A 500 3.21 -33.42 24.40
CA VAL A 500 2.33 -33.54 25.55
C VAL A 500 1.73 -32.15 25.82
N LEU A 501 0.44 -32.11 26.14
CA LEU A 501 -0.29 -30.90 26.52
C LEU A 501 -0.54 -30.90 28.04
N ASN A 502 -0.02 -29.89 28.74
CA ASN A 502 -0.18 -29.71 30.18
C ASN A 502 -1.38 -28.80 30.49
N ILE A 503 -2.46 -29.37 31.00
CA ILE A 503 -3.69 -28.66 31.36
C ILE A 503 -3.80 -28.62 32.89
N PHE A 504 -3.85 -27.43 33.49
CA PHE A 504 -4.07 -27.29 34.93
C PHE A 504 -5.49 -26.75 35.14
N GLY A 505 -6.29 -27.35 36.02
CA GLY A 505 -7.66 -26.88 36.16
C GLY A 505 -8.49 -27.36 37.36
N THR A 506 -9.66 -26.73 37.48
CA THR A 506 -10.54 -26.80 38.65
C THR A 506 -11.80 -27.65 38.40
N THR A 507 -11.67 -28.67 37.56
CA THR A 507 -12.74 -29.60 37.19
C THR A 507 -12.35 -30.98 37.66
N ASP A 508 -13.22 -31.64 38.41
CA ASP A 508 -12.96 -32.98 38.94
C ASP A 508 -12.59 -33.92 37.79
N THR A 509 -11.46 -34.60 37.91
CA THR A 509 -10.84 -35.41 36.85
C THR A 509 -11.85 -36.33 36.12
N PRO A 510 -12.77 -37.06 36.80
CA PRO A 510 -13.76 -37.91 36.13
C PRO A 510 -14.76 -37.18 35.21
N LEU A 511 -14.99 -35.88 35.39
CA LEU A 511 -15.80 -35.07 34.46
C LEU A 511 -14.96 -34.57 33.28
N PHE A 512 -13.66 -34.31 33.51
CA PHE A 512 -12.76 -33.80 32.49
C PHE A 512 -12.19 -34.90 31.57
N ASP A 513 -12.12 -36.15 32.06
CA ASP A 513 -11.81 -37.37 31.29
C ASP A 513 -12.56 -37.42 29.94
N TYR A 514 -13.85 -37.06 29.93
CA TYR A 514 -14.67 -37.06 28.72
C TYR A 514 -14.20 -36.07 27.64
N PHE A 515 -13.64 -34.91 28.04
CA PHE A 515 -13.03 -33.96 27.11
C PHE A 515 -11.68 -34.47 26.62
N ILE A 516 -10.87 -35.03 27.50
CA ILE A 516 -9.55 -35.61 27.18
C ILE A 516 -9.70 -36.75 26.17
N GLU A 517 -10.58 -37.73 26.44
CA GLU A 517 -10.84 -38.83 25.49
C GLU A 517 -11.35 -38.30 24.14
N ALA A 518 -12.29 -37.35 24.15
CA ALA A 518 -12.89 -36.84 22.92
C ALA A 518 -11.90 -36.00 22.08
N PHE A 519 -10.96 -35.29 22.72
CA PHE A 519 -9.83 -34.65 22.05
C PHE A 519 -8.86 -35.68 21.48
N GLN A 520 -8.42 -36.66 22.28
CA GLN A 520 -7.47 -37.69 21.87
C GLN A 520 -8.00 -38.61 20.75
N ARG A 521 -9.33 -38.76 20.60
CA ARG A 521 -9.95 -39.41 19.42
C ARG A 521 -9.75 -38.62 18.12
N GLN A 522 -9.53 -37.31 18.19
CA GLN A 522 -9.20 -36.44 17.04
C GLN A 522 -7.69 -36.23 16.89
N ARG A 523 -6.96 -36.25 18.02
CA ARG A 523 -5.50 -36.06 18.14
C ARG A 523 -4.85 -37.26 18.85
N PRO A 524 -4.79 -38.43 18.20
CA PRO A 524 -4.21 -39.65 18.80
C PRO A 524 -2.69 -39.55 18.99
N ASP A 525 -2.06 -38.52 18.40
CA ASP A 525 -0.65 -38.18 18.46
C ASP A 525 -0.24 -37.43 19.75
N ILE A 526 -1.21 -37.01 20.57
CA ILE A 526 -0.97 -36.11 21.71
C ILE A 526 -1.24 -36.78 23.05
N GLY A 527 -0.23 -36.79 23.93
CA GLY A 527 -0.42 -37.08 25.35
C GLY A 527 -1.00 -35.87 26.09
N ILE A 528 -1.78 -36.10 27.13
CA ILE A 528 -2.26 -35.04 28.03
C ILE A 528 -1.78 -35.33 29.45
N ILE A 529 -1.33 -34.28 30.14
CA ILE A 529 -1.19 -34.25 31.59
C ILE A 529 -2.27 -33.29 32.11
N TYR A 530 -3.10 -33.77 33.03
CA TYR A 530 -4.08 -32.94 33.73
C TYR A 530 -3.68 -32.83 35.20
N GLU A 531 -3.60 -31.61 35.72
CA GLU A 531 -3.43 -31.38 37.15
C GLU A 531 -4.71 -30.77 37.74
N GLU A 532 -5.26 -31.43 38.75
CA GLU A 532 -6.45 -30.96 39.46
C GLU A 532 -6.04 -29.99 40.58
N TRP A 533 -6.50 -28.74 40.49
CA TRP A 533 -6.15 -27.64 41.38
C TRP A 533 -7.40 -26.92 41.92
N ASP A 534 -7.33 -26.45 43.17
CA ASP A 534 -8.29 -25.47 43.68
C ASP A 534 -8.12 -24.12 42.96
N SER A 535 -9.25 -23.49 42.62
CA SER A 535 -9.32 -22.27 41.79
C SER A 535 -8.45 -21.08 42.23
N ARG A 536 -8.24 -20.91 43.54
CA ARG A 536 -7.44 -19.82 44.10
C ARG A 536 -5.95 -20.17 44.21
N PRO A 537 -5.54 -21.33 44.78
CA PRO A 537 -4.17 -21.84 44.68
C PRO A 537 -3.61 -21.88 43.25
N LEU A 538 -4.42 -22.24 42.25
CA LEU A 538 -3.99 -22.22 40.84
C LEU A 538 -3.58 -20.80 40.39
N TYR A 539 -4.43 -19.81 40.69
CA TYR A 539 -4.18 -18.39 40.37
C TYR A 539 -2.96 -17.83 41.14
N GLU A 540 -2.87 -18.11 42.44
CA GLU A 540 -1.80 -17.60 43.29
C GLU A 540 -0.44 -18.26 42.95
N GLY A 541 -0.40 -19.57 42.71
CA GLY A 541 0.79 -20.30 42.30
C GLY A 541 1.27 -19.94 40.89
N PHE A 542 0.34 -19.74 39.94
CA PHE A 542 0.67 -19.26 38.60
C PHE A 542 1.35 -17.87 38.62
N LEU A 543 0.83 -16.94 39.43
CA LEU A 543 1.42 -15.60 39.55
C LEU A 543 2.74 -15.57 40.32
N ALA A 544 2.94 -16.47 41.28
CA ALA A 544 4.21 -16.63 41.99
C ALA A 544 5.31 -17.27 41.11
N GLY A 545 4.91 -18.11 40.14
CA GLY A 545 5.82 -18.97 39.39
C GLY A 545 6.15 -20.29 40.10
N ASP A 546 5.30 -20.70 41.06
CA ASP A 546 5.50 -21.86 41.94
C ASP A 546 4.93 -23.18 41.37
N LEU A 547 4.46 -23.19 40.12
CA LEU A 547 3.91 -24.37 39.42
C LEU A 547 5.00 -25.25 38.78
N ASP A 548 5.06 -26.54 39.12
CA ASP A 548 6.02 -27.58 38.67
C ASP A 548 6.47 -27.47 37.22
N THR A 549 5.46 -27.49 36.36
CA THR A 549 5.61 -27.37 34.91
C THR A 549 4.84 -26.13 34.49
N PRO A 550 5.40 -25.32 33.58
CA PRO A 550 4.64 -24.22 32.99
C PRO A 550 3.43 -24.81 32.24
N PRO A 551 2.19 -24.47 32.62
CA PRO A 551 1.00 -25.00 31.97
C PRO A 551 0.84 -24.44 30.56
N ASP A 552 0.35 -25.27 29.65
CA ASP A 552 -0.04 -24.85 28.30
C ASP A 552 -1.45 -24.24 28.30
N LEU A 553 -2.32 -24.71 29.20
CA LEU A 553 -3.71 -24.29 29.32
C LEU A 553 -4.15 -24.25 30.79
N LEU A 554 -4.80 -23.15 31.20
CA LEU A 554 -5.46 -22.99 32.49
C LEU A 554 -6.98 -23.10 32.33
N ILE A 555 -7.66 -23.88 33.17
CA ILE A 555 -9.13 -24.06 33.14
C ILE A 555 -9.72 -23.85 34.53
N SER A 556 -10.51 -22.79 34.73
CA SER A 556 -11.07 -22.46 36.05
C SER A 556 -12.57 -22.16 36.02
N SER A 557 -13.26 -22.53 37.11
CA SER A 557 -14.61 -22.04 37.42
C SER A 557 -14.61 -20.66 38.08
N ALA A 558 -13.47 -20.19 38.60
CA ALA A 558 -13.29 -18.80 39.04
C ALA A 558 -12.90 -17.92 37.84
N SER A 559 -13.89 -17.64 36.99
CA SER A 559 -13.68 -16.94 35.72
C SER A 559 -13.37 -15.45 35.87
N ASP A 560 -13.60 -14.89 37.05
CA ASP A 560 -13.08 -13.59 37.49
C ASP A 560 -11.55 -13.61 37.66
N LEU A 561 -10.99 -14.65 38.29
CA LEU A 561 -9.54 -14.83 38.43
C LEU A 561 -8.85 -15.04 37.08
N GLN A 562 -9.46 -15.83 36.18
CA GLN A 562 -8.98 -16.02 34.80
C GLN A 562 -9.01 -14.70 34.01
N LEU A 563 -10.12 -13.94 34.10
CA LEU A 563 -10.20 -12.60 33.51
C LEU A 563 -9.10 -11.69 34.08
N LYS A 564 -8.80 -11.77 35.38
CA LYS A 564 -7.72 -10.98 35.97
C LYS A 564 -6.34 -11.39 35.45
N LEU A 565 -6.04 -12.67 35.26
CA LEU A 565 -4.78 -13.09 34.61
C LEU A 565 -4.64 -12.52 33.19
N ALA A 566 -5.69 -12.58 32.38
CA ALA A 566 -5.69 -11.98 31.05
C ALA A 566 -5.54 -10.45 31.10
N ASN A 567 -6.30 -9.77 31.97
CA ASN A 567 -6.21 -8.32 32.18
C ASN A 567 -4.81 -7.87 32.61
N ASP A 568 -4.16 -8.65 33.48
CA ASP A 568 -2.84 -8.35 34.02
C ASP A 568 -1.68 -8.60 33.03
N GLY A 569 -1.97 -9.18 31.86
CA GLY A 569 -1.02 -9.41 30.77
C GLY A 569 -0.66 -10.87 30.52
N HIS A 570 -1.16 -11.81 31.31
CA HIS A 570 -0.64 -13.18 31.34
C HIS A 570 -1.24 -14.13 30.28
N ALA A 571 -2.21 -13.68 29.47
CA ALA A 571 -2.81 -14.50 28.41
C ALA A 571 -2.17 -14.27 27.02
N LEU A 572 -2.22 -15.29 26.17
CA LEU A 572 -2.18 -15.17 24.71
C LEU A 572 -3.59 -14.96 24.16
N SER A 573 -3.69 -14.18 23.08
CA SER A 573 -4.90 -14.16 22.26
C SER A 573 -4.87 -15.28 21.21
N HIS A 574 -6.05 -15.79 20.85
CA HIS A 574 -6.28 -16.85 19.85
C HIS A 574 -7.62 -16.70 19.15
N ASP A 575 -7.59 -16.39 17.85
CA ASP A 575 -8.77 -16.26 17.00
C ASP A 575 -9.30 -17.64 16.58
N SER A 576 -9.99 -18.32 17.50
CA SER A 576 -10.63 -19.61 17.25
C SER A 576 -11.72 -19.52 16.16
N PRO A 577 -11.81 -20.47 15.20
CA PRO A 577 -12.81 -20.44 14.14
C PRO A 577 -14.25 -20.73 14.62
N PHE A 578 -14.46 -20.93 15.93
CA PHE A 578 -15.77 -21.16 16.54
C PHE A 578 -16.30 -19.96 17.35
N LEU A 579 -15.58 -18.84 17.41
CA LEU A 579 -15.97 -17.66 18.18
C LEU A 579 -17.32 -17.07 17.74
N ASP A 580 -17.61 -17.03 16.44
CA ASP A 580 -18.89 -16.54 15.88
C ASP A 580 -20.12 -17.36 16.33
N ALA A 581 -19.93 -18.52 16.96
CA ALA A 581 -20.99 -19.36 17.53
C ALA A 581 -21.14 -19.22 19.06
N LEU A 582 -20.22 -18.53 19.74
CA LEU A 582 -20.35 -18.22 21.17
C LEU A 582 -21.23 -16.99 21.39
N PRO A 583 -21.97 -16.93 22.52
CA PRO A 583 -22.56 -15.68 22.98
C PRO A 583 -21.49 -14.65 23.37
N ASP A 584 -21.71 -13.37 23.08
CA ASP A 584 -20.81 -12.24 23.43
C ASP A 584 -20.36 -12.23 24.91
N TRP A 585 -21.20 -12.74 25.83
CA TRP A 585 -20.90 -12.79 27.26
C TRP A 585 -19.91 -13.89 27.66
N ALA A 586 -19.68 -14.87 26.78
CA ALA A 586 -18.93 -16.10 27.06
C ALA A 586 -17.47 -16.06 26.59
N HIS A 587 -16.97 -14.96 26.03
CA HIS A 587 -15.54 -14.81 25.68
C HIS A 587 -15.06 -13.36 25.87
N TRP A 588 -13.75 -13.18 26.08
CA TRP A 588 -13.17 -11.83 26.23
C TRP A 588 -11.78 -11.74 25.60
N ARG A 589 -11.55 -10.67 24.81
CA ARG A 589 -10.28 -10.35 24.08
C ARG A 589 -9.73 -11.46 23.16
N ASN A 590 -10.50 -12.51 22.93
CA ASN A 590 -10.01 -13.80 22.45
C ASN A 590 -8.81 -14.30 23.29
N GLU A 591 -8.74 -13.91 24.57
CA GLU A 591 -7.73 -14.28 25.58
C GLU A 591 -8.32 -15.22 26.65
N VAL A 592 -9.64 -15.15 26.87
CA VAL A 592 -10.41 -15.94 27.84
C VAL A 592 -11.65 -16.50 27.16
N PHE A 593 -11.87 -17.83 27.26
CA PHE A 593 -12.93 -18.53 26.54
C PHE A 593 -13.79 -19.37 27.49
N GLY A 594 -15.05 -18.98 27.67
CA GLY A 594 -16.09 -19.79 28.29
C GLY A 594 -16.49 -20.95 27.39
N PHE A 595 -16.64 -22.16 27.95
CA PHE A 595 -17.03 -23.36 27.19
C PHE A 595 -18.13 -24.21 27.85
N THR A 596 -18.62 -23.81 29.02
CA THR A 596 -19.67 -24.52 29.79
C THR A 596 -20.87 -23.62 30.12
N PHE A 597 -22.01 -24.21 30.49
CA PHE A 597 -23.23 -23.52 30.90
C PHE A 597 -23.74 -24.11 32.22
N GLU A 598 -23.19 -23.63 33.33
CA GLU A 598 -23.37 -24.23 34.67
C GLU A 598 -24.28 -23.35 35.55
N PRO A 599 -25.56 -23.70 35.74
CA PRO A 599 -26.44 -22.94 36.63
C PRO A 599 -26.07 -23.15 38.09
N ALA A 600 -26.13 -22.10 38.90
CA ALA A 600 -26.18 -22.22 40.35
C ALA A 600 -27.57 -22.72 40.76
N VAL A 601 -27.63 -23.88 41.42
CA VAL A 601 -28.88 -24.55 41.81
C VAL A 601 -29.00 -24.73 43.32
N ILE A 602 -30.24 -24.91 43.76
CA ILE A 602 -30.56 -25.45 45.07
C ILE A 602 -30.68 -26.98 44.93
N ILE A 603 -30.04 -27.73 45.81
CA ILE A 603 -30.21 -29.20 45.91
C ILE A 603 -30.85 -29.54 47.25
N TYR A 604 -31.67 -30.59 47.32
CA TYR A 604 -32.26 -31.05 48.57
C TYR A 604 -32.35 -32.56 48.67
N ASN A 605 -32.43 -33.05 49.91
CA ASN A 605 -32.64 -34.47 50.18
C ASN A 605 -34.15 -34.79 50.21
N PRO A 606 -34.68 -35.67 49.34
CA PRO A 606 -36.11 -35.94 49.25
C PRO A 606 -36.66 -36.77 50.42
N ARG A 607 -35.81 -37.34 51.28
CA ARG A 607 -36.22 -37.92 52.58
C ARG A 607 -36.40 -36.88 53.69
N GLN A 608 -35.97 -35.62 53.49
CA GLN A 608 -36.03 -34.55 54.52
C GLN A 608 -36.95 -33.36 54.19
N LEU A 609 -37.15 -33.06 52.91
CA LEU A 609 -38.15 -32.09 52.44
C LEU A 609 -39.10 -32.78 51.45
N THR A 610 -40.41 -32.59 51.64
CA THR A 610 -41.40 -33.01 50.65
C THR A 610 -41.49 -31.97 49.51
N PRO A 611 -41.88 -32.35 48.28
CA PRO A 611 -41.93 -31.42 47.13
C PRO A 611 -42.82 -30.18 47.29
N ALA A 612 -43.68 -30.12 48.32
CA ALA A 612 -44.50 -28.95 48.66
C ALA A 612 -43.84 -28.01 49.68
N GLU A 613 -42.78 -28.44 50.37
CA GLU A 613 -41.97 -27.65 51.31
C GLU A 613 -40.70 -27.08 50.66
N VAL A 614 -40.35 -27.58 49.48
CA VAL A 614 -39.13 -27.22 48.75
C VAL A 614 -39.18 -25.75 48.32
N PRO A 615 -38.23 -24.91 48.74
CA PRO A 615 -38.18 -23.52 48.34
C PRO A 615 -37.77 -23.42 46.87
N ARG A 616 -38.48 -22.59 46.11
CA ARG A 616 -38.27 -22.40 44.66
C ARG A 616 -37.70 -21.03 44.31
N THR A 617 -37.52 -20.15 45.28
CA THR A 617 -36.97 -18.80 45.12
C THR A 617 -36.06 -18.48 46.30
N HIS A 618 -35.12 -17.55 46.10
CA HIS A 618 -34.20 -17.09 47.15
C HIS A 618 -34.96 -16.51 48.35
N LEU A 619 -36.09 -15.84 48.07
CA LEU A 619 -37.03 -15.33 49.07
C LEU A 619 -37.70 -16.46 49.87
N THR A 620 -38.23 -17.49 49.21
CA THR A 620 -38.89 -18.61 49.92
C THR A 620 -37.90 -19.49 50.67
N LEU A 621 -36.65 -19.60 50.22
CA LEU A 621 -35.56 -20.22 50.97
C LEU A 621 -35.26 -19.43 52.26
N ALA A 622 -35.08 -18.11 52.17
CA ALA A 622 -34.87 -17.28 53.35
C ALA A 622 -36.03 -17.42 54.36
N GLU A 623 -37.28 -17.39 53.90
CA GLU A 623 -38.47 -17.53 54.74
C GLU A 623 -38.61 -18.91 55.38
N LEU A 624 -38.24 -19.98 54.67
CA LEU A 624 -38.21 -21.33 55.22
C LEU A 624 -37.20 -21.45 56.38
N LEU A 625 -36.01 -20.87 56.24
CA LEU A 625 -34.96 -20.90 57.27
C LEU A 625 -35.26 -19.96 58.45
N GLU A 626 -35.83 -18.79 58.18
CA GLU A 626 -36.27 -17.83 59.22
C GLU A 626 -37.44 -18.36 60.07
N THR A 627 -38.34 -19.18 59.49
CA THR A 627 -39.53 -19.71 60.18
C THR A 627 -39.34 -21.08 60.79
N GLN A 628 -38.52 -21.96 60.19
CA GLN A 628 -38.27 -23.32 60.66
C GLN A 628 -36.83 -23.49 61.19
N THR A 629 -36.29 -22.46 61.86
CA THR A 629 -34.87 -22.37 62.24
C THR A 629 -34.34 -23.62 62.95
N GLU A 630 -35.08 -24.17 63.91
CA GLU A 630 -34.66 -25.38 64.65
C GLU A 630 -34.72 -26.68 63.84
N ARG A 631 -35.55 -26.78 62.79
CA ARG A 631 -35.57 -27.95 61.89
C ARG A 631 -34.32 -28.02 61.03
N PHE A 632 -33.83 -26.86 60.61
CA PHE A 632 -32.73 -26.71 59.68
C PHE A 632 -31.39 -26.34 60.34
N ARG A 633 -31.36 -26.25 61.68
CA ARG A 633 -30.15 -25.93 62.46
C ARG A 633 -29.02 -26.93 62.12
N GLY A 634 -27.93 -26.44 61.54
CA GLY A 634 -26.79 -27.26 61.10
C GLY A 634 -27.03 -28.15 59.87
N LYS A 635 -28.18 -28.04 59.19
CA LYS A 635 -28.58 -28.90 58.04
C LYS A 635 -28.55 -28.23 56.67
N ILE A 636 -28.20 -26.96 56.60
CA ILE A 636 -28.04 -26.22 55.34
C ILE A 636 -26.55 -26.09 55.06
N ALA A 637 -26.14 -26.17 53.79
CA ALA A 637 -24.78 -25.83 53.40
C ALA A 637 -24.70 -24.97 52.14
N THR A 638 -23.60 -24.23 52.01
CA THR A 638 -23.18 -23.51 50.79
C THR A 638 -21.65 -23.40 50.79
N TYR A 639 -21.06 -22.68 49.84
CA TYR A 639 -19.62 -22.49 49.78
C TYR A 639 -19.09 -21.64 50.95
N ASP A 640 -17.89 -21.99 51.41
CA ASP A 640 -17.01 -21.06 52.10
C ASP A 640 -16.44 -20.07 51.07
N ILE A 641 -16.96 -18.85 51.07
CA ILE A 641 -16.58 -17.82 50.10
C ILE A 641 -15.22 -17.16 50.38
N ALA A 642 -14.58 -17.44 51.52
CA ALA A 642 -13.22 -16.99 51.78
C ALA A 642 -12.18 -17.92 51.12
N LEU A 643 -12.49 -19.22 51.07
CA LEU A 643 -11.68 -20.28 50.48
C LEU A 643 -12.01 -20.52 48.98
N SER A 644 -13.29 -20.66 48.65
CA SER A 644 -13.76 -21.06 47.31
C SER A 644 -13.87 -19.86 46.36
N GLY A 645 -13.06 -19.84 45.30
CA GLY A 645 -13.11 -18.78 44.28
C GLY A 645 -14.46 -18.72 43.56
N VAL A 646 -14.99 -19.87 43.13
CA VAL A 646 -16.32 -19.96 42.52
C VAL A 646 -17.45 -19.60 43.50
N GLY A 647 -17.31 -19.99 44.78
CA GLY A 647 -18.25 -19.58 45.83
C GLY A 647 -18.29 -18.07 46.04
N TYR A 648 -17.12 -17.43 46.06
CA TYR A 648 -17.00 -15.97 46.13
C TYR A 648 -17.62 -15.28 44.92
N LEU A 649 -17.32 -15.75 43.70
CA LEU A 649 -17.85 -15.21 42.46
C LEU A 649 -19.39 -15.26 42.44
N LEU A 650 -20.00 -16.39 42.77
CA LEU A 650 -21.46 -16.52 42.85
C LEU A 650 -22.05 -15.54 43.88
N ALA A 651 -21.49 -15.49 45.10
CA ALA A 651 -21.99 -14.58 46.14
C ALA A 651 -21.86 -13.09 45.79
N ALA A 652 -20.79 -12.69 45.10
CA ALA A 652 -20.59 -11.30 44.64
C ALA A 652 -21.57 -10.92 43.52
N GLN A 653 -21.91 -11.87 42.62
CA GLN A 653 -22.94 -11.65 41.60
C GLN A 653 -24.35 -11.63 42.21
N ASP A 654 -24.66 -12.52 43.16
CA ASP A 654 -25.91 -12.49 43.93
C ASP A 654 -26.11 -11.13 44.63
N GLN A 655 -25.08 -10.58 45.29
CA GLN A 655 -25.15 -9.23 45.88
C GLN A 655 -25.54 -8.15 44.86
N THR A 656 -25.10 -8.33 43.61
CA THR A 656 -25.26 -7.35 42.52
C THR A 656 -26.66 -7.40 41.92
N ILE A 657 -27.24 -8.59 41.76
CA ILE A 657 -28.57 -8.77 41.14
C ILE A 657 -29.73 -8.89 42.14
N SER A 658 -29.46 -9.26 43.41
CA SER A 658 -30.49 -9.65 44.38
C SER A 658 -30.45 -8.81 45.66
N SER A 659 -31.45 -7.94 45.81
CA SER A 659 -31.71 -7.22 47.07
C SER A 659 -32.06 -8.14 48.25
N THR A 660 -32.28 -9.44 48.01
CA THR A 660 -32.57 -10.45 49.04
C THR A 660 -31.31 -11.14 49.56
N PHE A 661 -30.15 -11.02 48.88
CA PHE A 661 -28.90 -11.72 49.23
C PHE A 661 -28.57 -11.64 50.73
N TRP A 662 -28.45 -10.43 51.30
CA TRP A 662 -28.10 -10.28 52.72
C TRP A 662 -29.18 -10.79 53.70
N ARG A 663 -30.46 -10.84 53.29
CA ARG A 663 -31.52 -11.49 54.10
C ARG A 663 -31.30 -13.00 54.13
N LEU A 664 -31.01 -13.61 52.98
CA LEU A 664 -30.70 -15.03 52.86
C LEU A 664 -29.43 -15.40 53.63
N THR A 665 -28.36 -14.59 53.53
CA THR A 665 -27.13 -14.74 54.33
C THR A 665 -27.41 -14.69 55.84
N ASN A 666 -28.24 -13.75 56.30
CA ASN A 666 -28.66 -13.71 57.71
C ASN A 666 -29.54 -14.90 58.11
N ALA A 667 -30.32 -15.48 57.18
CA ALA A 667 -31.04 -16.71 57.42
C ALA A 667 -30.09 -17.93 57.57
N PHE A 668 -29.01 -18.00 56.78
CA PHE A 668 -27.94 -19.00 56.95
C PHE A 668 -27.25 -18.90 58.32
N GLY A 669 -26.92 -17.68 58.77
CA GLY A 669 -26.39 -17.46 60.12
C GLY A 669 -27.34 -17.92 61.23
N ARG A 670 -28.65 -17.62 61.10
CA ARG A 670 -29.67 -18.04 62.06
C ARG A 670 -29.81 -19.56 62.18
N VAL A 671 -29.65 -20.31 61.09
CA VAL A 671 -29.64 -21.78 61.11
C VAL A 671 -28.26 -22.39 61.36
N ASN A 672 -27.20 -21.61 61.57
CA ASN A 672 -25.83 -22.11 61.66
C ASN A 672 -25.51 -23.04 60.47
N ALA A 673 -25.63 -22.51 59.25
CA ALA A 673 -25.30 -23.24 58.03
C ALA A 673 -23.82 -23.71 58.03
N GLN A 674 -23.55 -24.81 57.34
CA GLN A 674 -22.21 -25.32 57.12
C GLN A 674 -21.60 -24.68 55.86
N PHE A 675 -20.30 -24.43 55.88
CA PHE A 675 -19.57 -23.83 54.75
C PHE A 675 -18.48 -24.80 54.28
N SER A 676 -18.33 -24.95 52.96
CA SER A 676 -17.43 -25.92 52.32
C SER A 676 -16.60 -25.28 51.21
N GLY A 677 -15.33 -25.66 51.08
CA GLY A 677 -14.50 -25.22 49.95
C GLY A 677 -15.01 -25.75 48.59
N SER A 678 -15.58 -26.96 48.56
CA SER A 678 -15.90 -27.68 47.33
C SER A 678 -17.33 -28.23 47.25
N SER A 679 -17.82 -28.36 46.01
CA SER A 679 -19.15 -28.88 45.65
C SER A 679 -19.36 -30.34 46.07
N PRO A 680 -18.41 -31.28 45.87
CA PRO A 680 -18.58 -32.68 46.21
C PRO A 680 -18.90 -32.92 47.70
N ALA A 681 -18.36 -32.12 48.61
CA ALA A 681 -18.66 -32.23 50.04
C ALA A 681 -20.11 -31.83 50.37
N ILE A 682 -20.64 -30.77 49.74
CA ILE A 682 -22.05 -30.37 49.88
C ILE A 682 -22.97 -31.44 49.30
N LEU A 683 -22.65 -31.94 48.10
CA LEU A 683 -23.41 -33.00 47.42
C LEU A 683 -23.45 -34.30 48.21
N ASN A 684 -22.31 -34.74 48.75
CA ASN A 684 -22.22 -35.94 49.58
C ASN A 684 -23.11 -35.83 50.83
N GLY A 685 -23.06 -34.69 51.54
CA GLY A 685 -23.86 -34.48 52.75
C GLY A 685 -25.36 -34.39 52.48
N VAL A 686 -25.78 -33.87 51.32
CA VAL A 686 -27.20 -33.89 50.92
C VAL A 686 -27.64 -35.29 50.47
N ALA A 687 -26.77 -36.07 49.81
CA ALA A 687 -27.07 -37.44 49.40
C ALA A 687 -27.14 -38.42 50.58
N ASP A 688 -26.24 -38.33 51.57
CA ASP A 688 -26.27 -39.20 52.75
C ASP A 688 -27.42 -38.84 53.72
N GLY A 689 -27.82 -37.56 53.76
CA GLY A 689 -28.90 -37.02 54.57
C GLY A 689 -28.44 -36.33 55.86
N SER A 690 -27.13 -36.10 56.04
CA SER A 690 -26.60 -35.22 57.09
C SER A 690 -27.03 -33.76 56.86
N LEU A 691 -27.08 -33.33 55.60
CA LEU A 691 -27.65 -32.07 55.14
C LEU A 691 -29.04 -32.29 54.54
N ALA A 692 -29.93 -31.31 54.73
CA ALA A 692 -31.26 -31.30 54.16
C ALA A 692 -31.31 -30.54 52.81
N LEU A 693 -30.49 -29.50 52.65
CA LEU A 693 -30.46 -28.63 51.48
C LEU A 693 -29.06 -28.01 51.28
N GLY A 694 -28.62 -27.92 50.03
CA GLY A 694 -27.44 -27.16 49.58
C GLY A 694 -27.86 -25.98 48.70
N TYR A 695 -27.21 -24.83 48.89
CA TYR A 695 -27.47 -23.59 48.13
C TYR A 695 -26.26 -23.21 47.26
N ASN A 696 -26.51 -22.60 46.10
CA ASN A 696 -25.52 -22.22 45.08
C ASN A 696 -24.57 -23.34 44.65
N VAL A 697 -25.02 -24.60 44.67
CA VAL A 697 -24.23 -25.73 44.16
C VAL A 697 -24.18 -25.64 42.63
N LEU A 698 -23.03 -25.95 42.03
CA LEU A 698 -22.92 -26.03 40.56
C LEU A 698 -23.81 -27.15 40.02
N GLY A 699 -24.75 -26.78 39.14
CA GLY A 699 -25.79 -27.67 38.61
C GLY A 699 -25.23 -28.88 37.88
N SER A 700 -24.17 -28.70 37.10
CA SER A 700 -23.42 -29.78 36.43
C SER A 700 -23.06 -30.94 37.36
N TYR A 701 -22.54 -30.63 38.53
CA TYR A 701 -22.15 -31.63 39.54
C TYR A 701 -23.37 -32.29 40.20
N ALA A 702 -24.43 -31.50 40.44
CA ALA A 702 -25.70 -32.03 40.95
C ALA A 702 -26.35 -32.98 39.94
N PHE A 703 -26.39 -32.60 38.66
CA PHE A 703 -26.95 -33.37 37.56
C PHE A 703 -26.17 -34.68 37.33
N ALA A 704 -24.84 -34.64 37.34
CA ALA A 704 -24.01 -35.84 37.27
C ALA A 704 -24.31 -36.81 38.44
N ARG A 705 -24.30 -36.33 39.69
CA ARG A 705 -24.62 -37.16 40.86
C ARG A 705 -26.06 -37.66 40.89
N GLN A 706 -27.02 -36.91 40.35
CA GLN A 706 -28.40 -37.39 40.19
C GLN A 706 -28.49 -38.50 39.13
N ALA A 707 -27.73 -38.41 38.03
CA ALA A 707 -27.65 -39.46 37.02
C ALA A 707 -26.96 -40.74 37.53
N GLU A 708 -26.01 -40.63 38.46
CA GLU A 708 -25.43 -41.76 39.21
C GLU A 708 -26.43 -42.42 40.20
N GLY A 709 -27.60 -41.82 40.42
CA GLY A 709 -28.62 -42.32 41.34
C GLY A 709 -28.41 -41.92 42.80
N ALA A 710 -27.68 -40.83 43.08
CA ALA A 710 -27.63 -40.25 44.41
C ALA A 710 -29.02 -39.75 44.87
N ASP A 711 -29.29 -39.83 46.17
CA ASP A 711 -30.56 -39.41 46.79
C ASP A 711 -30.62 -37.88 46.95
N ILE A 712 -30.60 -37.18 45.80
CA ILE A 712 -30.66 -35.72 45.69
C ILE A 712 -31.68 -35.32 44.64
N GLU A 713 -32.39 -34.24 44.93
CA GLU A 713 -33.31 -33.59 44.00
C GLU A 713 -32.92 -32.13 43.78
N ILE A 714 -33.17 -31.62 42.58
CA ILE A 714 -32.55 -30.39 42.08
C ILE A 714 -33.62 -29.34 41.75
N VAL A 715 -33.37 -28.11 42.19
CA VAL A 715 -34.21 -26.95 41.95
C VAL A 715 -33.39 -25.89 41.23
N VAL A 716 -33.69 -25.70 39.95
CA VAL A 716 -33.40 -24.47 39.23
C VAL A 716 -34.39 -23.40 39.75
N PRO A 717 -33.94 -22.27 40.32
CA PRO A 717 -34.85 -21.29 40.91
C PRO A 717 -35.84 -20.66 39.92
N ASP A 718 -37.03 -20.31 40.43
CA ASP A 718 -38.14 -19.70 39.70
C ASP A 718 -38.12 -18.16 39.72
N ASP A 719 -37.14 -17.53 40.40
CA ASP A 719 -36.92 -16.07 40.42
C ASP A 719 -35.78 -15.63 39.50
N TYR A 720 -34.54 -16.06 39.78
CA TYR A 720 -33.38 -15.86 38.89
C TYR A 720 -32.38 -17.01 39.05
N VAL A 721 -31.57 -17.24 38.02
CA VAL A 721 -30.55 -18.29 38.01
C VAL A 721 -29.23 -17.70 37.54
N LEU A 722 -28.24 -17.61 38.44
CA LEU A 722 -26.87 -17.32 38.02
C LEU A 722 -26.37 -18.47 37.15
N VAL A 723 -25.81 -18.16 35.97
CA VAL A 723 -25.15 -19.15 35.11
C VAL A 723 -23.68 -18.79 34.96
N LEU A 724 -22.85 -19.73 35.36
CA LEU A 724 -21.40 -19.68 35.26
C LEU A 724 -20.95 -20.33 33.95
N THR A 725 -19.83 -19.86 33.41
CA THR A 725 -19.06 -20.59 32.40
C THR A 725 -17.64 -20.80 32.94
N ARG A 726 -17.11 -22.02 32.86
CA ARG A 726 -15.69 -22.30 33.08
C ARG A 726 -14.91 -21.67 31.96
N SER A 727 -13.84 -20.97 32.31
CA SER A 727 -13.02 -20.25 31.36
C SER A 727 -11.66 -20.91 31.16
N MET A 728 -11.33 -21.13 29.89
CA MET A 728 -10.00 -21.49 29.42
C MET A 728 -9.16 -20.23 29.19
N LEU A 729 -7.88 -20.29 29.53
CA LEU A 729 -6.88 -19.24 29.28
C LEU A 729 -5.57 -19.90 28.85
N ILE A 730 -4.95 -19.41 27.78
CA ILE A 730 -3.64 -19.87 27.30
C ILE A 730 -2.55 -18.93 27.84
N PRO A 731 -1.62 -19.37 28.70
CA PRO A 731 -0.57 -18.51 29.24
C PRO A 731 0.33 -17.88 28.17
N ARG A 732 0.78 -16.64 28.39
CA ARG A 732 1.71 -15.89 27.51
C ARG A 732 3.06 -16.59 27.32
N ASN A 733 3.41 -17.46 28.25
CA ASN A 733 4.60 -18.29 28.32
C ASN A 733 4.32 -19.80 28.15
N ALA A 734 3.13 -20.19 27.64
CA ALA A 734 2.76 -21.58 27.37
C ALA A 734 3.80 -22.29 26.46
N PRO A 735 4.41 -23.41 26.90
CA PRO A 735 5.44 -24.13 26.14
C PRO A 735 5.00 -24.58 24.73
N ASP A 736 3.81 -25.17 24.61
CA ASP A 736 3.19 -25.58 23.37
C ASP A 736 1.82 -24.89 23.20
N ALA A 737 1.89 -23.59 22.99
CA ALA A 737 0.76 -22.75 22.61
C ALA A 737 0.10 -23.12 21.27
N GLU A 738 0.55 -24.13 20.53
CA GLU A 738 -0.20 -24.70 19.40
C GLU A 738 -1.19 -25.77 19.90
N LEU A 739 -0.77 -26.66 20.80
CA LEU A 739 -1.67 -27.65 21.40
C LEU A 739 -2.76 -27.00 22.27
N ALA A 740 -2.40 -25.96 23.04
CA ALA A 740 -3.37 -25.23 23.84
C ALA A 740 -4.49 -24.63 22.98
N ARG A 741 -4.13 -24.03 21.84
CA ARG A 741 -5.08 -23.53 20.83
C ARG A 741 -5.93 -24.64 20.24
N ALA A 742 -5.32 -25.76 19.87
CA ALA A 742 -6.04 -26.90 19.33
C ALA A 742 -7.04 -27.50 20.33
N PHE A 743 -6.75 -27.47 21.63
CA PHE A 743 -7.69 -27.91 22.67
C PHE A 743 -8.82 -26.89 22.89
N VAL A 744 -8.53 -25.58 22.88
CA VAL A 744 -9.56 -24.52 22.88
C VAL A 744 -10.48 -24.68 21.67
N ASP A 745 -9.92 -24.81 20.46
CA ASP A 745 -10.68 -25.04 19.23
C ASP A 745 -11.55 -26.30 19.33
N PHE A 746 -11.04 -27.39 19.88
CA PHE A 746 -11.82 -28.60 20.13
C PHE A 746 -12.98 -28.36 21.12
N ALA A 747 -12.72 -27.75 22.27
CA ALA A 747 -13.71 -27.52 23.32
C ALA A 747 -14.85 -26.58 22.88
N LEU A 748 -14.53 -25.59 22.04
CA LEU A 748 -15.49 -24.68 21.43
C LEU A 748 -16.18 -25.26 20.19
N SER A 749 -15.59 -26.27 19.53
CA SER A 749 -16.21 -26.94 18.38
C SER A 749 -17.51 -27.67 18.76
N PRO A 750 -18.39 -27.97 17.79
CA PRO A 750 -19.57 -28.81 18.01
C PRO A 750 -19.26 -30.18 18.64
N ALA A 751 -18.04 -30.71 18.48
CA ALA A 751 -17.64 -31.97 19.12
C ALA A 751 -17.33 -31.81 20.62
N GLY A 752 -16.72 -30.69 21.02
CA GLY A 752 -16.49 -30.36 22.43
C GLY A 752 -17.76 -29.94 23.15
N GLN A 753 -18.59 -29.12 22.49
CA GLN A 753 -19.89 -28.72 23.02
C GLN A 753 -20.87 -29.91 23.16
N ALA A 754 -20.78 -30.93 22.30
CA ALA A 754 -21.51 -32.18 22.49
C ALA A 754 -21.03 -33.01 23.71
N VAL A 755 -19.77 -32.86 24.14
CA VAL A 755 -19.29 -33.45 25.42
C VAL A 755 -19.86 -32.66 26.61
N ALA A 756 -19.93 -31.33 26.51
CA ALA A 756 -20.54 -30.46 27.52
C ALA A 756 -22.05 -30.72 27.68
N ALA A 757 -22.79 -30.83 26.57
CA ALA A 757 -24.23 -31.13 26.55
C ALA A 757 -24.59 -32.61 26.81
N GLY A 758 -23.59 -33.49 26.86
CA GLY A 758 -23.72 -34.94 26.97
C GLY A 758 -23.35 -35.47 28.37
N PRO A 759 -22.41 -36.43 28.47
CA PRO A 759 -22.19 -37.21 29.69
C PRO A 759 -21.66 -36.40 30.88
N THR A 760 -21.04 -35.23 30.64
CA THR A 760 -20.46 -34.40 31.70
C THR A 760 -21.49 -33.55 32.45
N ALA A 761 -22.68 -33.34 31.87
CA ALA A 761 -23.68 -32.36 32.30
C ALA A 761 -23.15 -30.93 32.54
N LEU A 762 -21.97 -30.58 31.99
CA LEU A 762 -21.35 -29.25 32.15
C LEU A 762 -22.09 -28.16 31.36
N GLY A 763 -22.93 -28.53 30.40
CA GLY A 763 -23.80 -27.61 29.67
C GLY A 763 -23.13 -27.04 28.41
N SER A 764 -23.76 -27.14 27.24
CA SER A 764 -23.30 -26.39 26.06
C SER A 764 -23.56 -24.90 26.25
N VAL A 765 -22.52 -24.09 26.04
CA VAL A 765 -22.62 -22.62 26.01
C VAL A 765 -22.99 -22.09 24.62
N VAL A 766 -22.71 -22.87 23.57
CA VAL A 766 -23.21 -22.61 22.21
C VAL A 766 -24.73 -22.87 22.16
N PRO A 767 -25.54 -21.89 21.67
CA PRO A 767 -26.99 -22.06 21.52
C PRO A 767 -27.41 -23.05 20.43
N ASP A 768 -28.69 -23.43 20.43
CA ASP A 768 -29.32 -24.30 19.40
C ASP A 768 -28.63 -25.67 19.21
N GLY A 769 -27.90 -26.16 20.22
CA GLY A 769 -27.25 -27.47 20.21
C GLY A 769 -28.21 -28.64 20.42
N ASP A 770 -27.74 -29.87 20.13
CA ASP A 770 -28.44 -31.12 20.45
C ASP A 770 -27.94 -31.70 21.79
N GLY A 771 -28.84 -31.96 22.76
CA GLY A 771 -28.51 -32.68 23.99
C GLY A 771 -29.52 -32.48 25.14
N ASP A 772 -29.38 -33.26 26.22
CA ASP A 772 -30.19 -33.10 27.44
C ASP A 772 -29.72 -31.93 28.34
N TRP A 773 -28.51 -31.42 28.08
CA TRP A 773 -27.82 -30.35 28.82
C TRP A 773 -27.39 -29.21 27.89
N THR A 774 -28.28 -28.72 27.03
CA THR A 774 -28.05 -27.47 26.29
C THR A 774 -28.45 -26.26 27.14
N SER A 775 -28.06 -25.05 26.72
CA SER A 775 -28.45 -23.80 27.40
C SER A 775 -29.98 -23.68 27.55
N GLU A 776 -30.72 -24.11 26.52
CA GLU A 776 -32.17 -24.10 26.40
C GLU A 776 -32.80 -25.21 27.25
N ALA A 777 -32.26 -26.43 27.18
CA ALA A 777 -32.74 -27.59 27.94
C ALA A 777 -32.52 -27.45 29.45
N ILE A 778 -31.48 -26.71 29.86
CA ILE A 778 -31.25 -26.30 31.26
C ILE A 778 -32.23 -25.18 31.64
N SER A 779 -32.35 -24.14 30.81
CA SER A 779 -33.24 -23.00 31.08
C SER A 779 -34.71 -23.41 31.22
N ALA A 780 -35.17 -24.39 30.42
CA ALA A 780 -36.53 -24.90 30.44
C ALA A 780 -36.91 -25.67 31.74
N ARG A 781 -35.95 -25.97 32.63
CA ARG A 781 -36.19 -26.66 33.91
C ARG A 781 -36.65 -25.72 35.03
N GLY A 782 -36.41 -24.41 34.89
CA GLY A 782 -36.85 -23.36 35.82
C GLY A 782 -37.84 -22.39 35.19
N ARG A 783 -38.28 -21.39 35.97
CA ARG A 783 -39.03 -20.22 35.47
C ARG A 783 -38.33 -18.89 35.73
N GLY A 784 -37.21 -18.91 36.45
CA GLY A 784 -36.45 -17.71 36.79
C GLY A 784 -35.77 -17.11 35.58
N VAL A 785 -35.39 -15.83 35.69
CA VAL A 785 -34.61 -15.18 34.64
C VAL A 785 -33.17 -15.69 34.70
N ILE A 786 -32.69 -16.24 33.59
CA ILE A 786 -31.27 -16.61 33.45
C ILE A 786 -30.42 -15.34 33.54
N GLN A 787 -29.37 -15.39 34.37
CA GLN A 787 -28.40 -14.32 34.59
C GLN A 787 -26.99 -14.90 34.33
N PRO A 788 -26.52 -14.93 33.08
CA PRO A 788 -25.15 -15.34 32.77
C PRO A 788 -24.16 -14.37 33.43
N ILE A 789 -23.04 -14.88 33.93
CA ILE A 789 -21.95 -14.08 34.48
C ILE A 789 -21.03 -13.70 33.31
N PRO A 790 -21.05 -12.44 32.82
CA PRO A 790 -20.35 -12.07 31.60
C PRO A 790 -18.84 -11.95 31.83
N LEU A 791 -18.05 -12.48 30.90
CA LEU A 791 -16.60 -12.33 30.90
C LEU A 791 -16.25 -10.90 30.44
N GLY A 792 -16.00 -10.00 31.39
CA GLY A 792 -15.62 -8.62 31.08
C GLY A 792 -15.26 -7.80 32.33
N PRO A 793 -14.77 -6.56 32.15
CA PRO A 793 -14.11 -5.78 33.22
C PRO A 793 -14.92 -5.59 34.51
N SER A 794 -16.25 -5.70 34.48
CA SER A 794 -17.11 -5.67 35.67
C SER A 794 -16.75 -6.74 36.72
N LEU A 795 -16.21 -7.91 36.32
CA LEU A 795 -15.76 -8.94 37.27
C LEU A 795 -14.54 -8.48 38.10
N LEU A 796 -13.68 -7.64 37.53
CA LEU A 796 -12.49 -7.12 38.21
C LEU A 796 -12.84 -6.27 39.45
N VAL A 797 -14.05 -5.70 39.49
CA VAL A 797 -14.54 -4.95 40.65
C VAL A 797 -14.80 -5.86 41.84
N ALA A 798 -15.28 -7.09 41.63
CA ALA A 798 -15.43 -8.06 42.71
C ALA A 798 -14.06 -8.51 43.28
N LEU A 799 -12.99 -8.38 42.50
CA LEU A 799 -11.61 -8.68 42.89
C LEU A 799 -10.84 -7.46 43.45
N ASP A 800 -11.48 -6.29 43.61
CA ASP A 800 -10.91 -5.21 44.41
C ASP A 800 -10.63 -5.70 45.84
N THR A 801 -9.39 -5.54 46.30
CA THR A 801 -8.94 -6.02 47.62
C THR A 801 -9.79 -5.45 48.75
N LEU A 802 -10.13 -4.16 48.69
CA LEU A 802 -10.86 -3.47 49.76
C LEU A 802 -12.35 -3.87 49.75
N ARG A 803 -13.00 -3.88 48.58
CA ARG A 803 -14.36 -4.43 48.40
C ARG A 803 -14.45 -5.89 48.85
N ARG A 804 -13.52 -6.75 48.42
CA ARG A 804 -13.49 -8.17 48.77
C ARG A 804 -13.33 -8.38 50.25
N GLN A 805 -12.42 -7.67 50.90
CA GLN A 805 -12.26 -7.75 52.35
C GLN A 805 -13.56 -7.34 53.06
N ARG A 806 -14.14 -6.17 52.73
CA ARG A 806 -15.42 -5.73 53.33
C ARG A 806 -16.55 -6.73 53.13
N PHE A 807 -16.64 -7.35 51.96
CA PHE A 807 -17.66 -8.35 51.66
C PHE A 807 -17.51 -9.59 52.54
N LEU A 808 -16.28 -10.09 52.71
CA LEU A 808 -15.97 -11.24 53.55
C LEU A 808 -16.16 -10.94 55.04
N ASP A 809 -15.71 -9.77 55.52
CA ASP A 809 -15.91 -9.32 56.90
C ASP A 809 -17.42 -9.22 57.23
N THR A 810 -18.19 -8.58 56.34
CA THR A 810 -19.67 -8.46 56.46
C THR A 810 -20.36 -9.82 56.44
N TRP A 811 -19.97 -10.71 55.52
CA TRP A 811 -20.47 -12.08 55.47
C TRP A 811 -20.18 -12.81 56.79
N GLN A 812 -18.93 -12.76 57.27
CA GLN A 812 -18.51 -13.45 58.49
C GLN A 812 -19.25 -12.93 59.73
N GLU A 813 -19.47 -11.62 59.87
CA GLU A 813 -20.30 -11.07 60.96
C GLU A 813 -21.75 -11.59 60.90
N ILE A 814 -22.33 -11.69 59.69
CA ILE A 814 -23.72 -12.10 59.52
C ILE A 814 -23.91 -13.61 59.74
N VAL A 815 -23.01 -14.46 59.23
CA VAL A 815 -23.13 -15.92 59.29
C VAL A 815 -22.55 -16.56 60.56
N SER A 816 -21.69 -15.85 61.31
CA SER A 816 -21.11 -16.39 62.54
C SER A 816 -22.18 -16.76 63.57
N PRO A 817 -21.96 -17.78 64.41
CA PRO A 817 -22.91 -18.17 65.45
C PRO A 817 -23.12 -17.02 66.44
N LYS A 818 -24.33 -16.44 66.44
CA LYS A 818 -24.71 -15.39 67.39
C LYS A 818 -24.98 -16.03 68.76
N PRO A 819 -24.43 -15.47 69.87
CA PRO A 819 -24.41 -16.10 71.19
C PRO A 819 -25.77 -16.10 71.92
#